data_AF-A0ABC9R7T3-F1
#
_entry.id   AF-A0ABC9R7T3-F1
#
_cell.length_a   1.000
_cell.length_b   1.000
_cell.length_c   1.000
_cell.angle_alpha   90.00
_cell.angle_beta   90.00
_cell.angle_gamma   90.00
#
_symmetry.space_group_name_H-M   'P 1'
#
loop_
_entity.id
_entity.type
_entity.pdbx_description
1 polymer ?
#
loop_
_entity_poly.entity_id
_entity_poly.type
_entity_poly.pdbx_seq_one_letter_code
_entity_poly.pdbx_strand_id
1 'polypeptide(L)'
;MLYMFCTMLEDEGELINDIFELKKWQFYQKLLDWTCATSKFIKNDDFNLLRRVFTIKELAEIKRKLNRNIALSMYNKGSFHITDTDIIKRKLMPDCHFNKLEINEIGRKEHLLTNTFIVLNYMRPSKEQDNHGHIVFEFVHKSFYEFLAAEAVIEALHSLSINDMSMDAIAEVFYESFGRLNISWEIRTFIENLMDEILPVKLAIIYEDLLDFYYSFHLPRVFINTHSSKVIGEYFNKYPENISKKLEMESNVTSALLFLLPQLAQLCRKRFKIGKEKYDFKNFSLHSSTINNNDFLDLSFSEFNKISLQGMNLGTTDFSECYIDSCDLDYTQFVNSEFDDCQILNSNMKSVNLRGASFSNAVLKQLTIKESDFSDAIFENAILEKVKIEESNMHNLTFGNFSRLEGIKIYKSDLSHVIFENCYILDSMLKKIVIAYGSFENIKIENCDLTDSDFSYSTMTGLLQQSVCINSQFIKCNFKGGDCSNSDFTNANFSGANLEGVNFSNANLSNVNFKGANLKGAIFTNANLSKVDFSNIYLDDTYSLECDFTNALLADTNFTTLDLTKSKMKGTKLIRANLSFANLSKMDLSNINLKYAKVVNSNLSESILVFSEIVEAKICNACLRNCDLTGVDFLDSIIQDSDFSFSDLTLTNIEGRLSVYVNNKDINVKRS
;
A
#
# COMPACT_ATOMS: atom_id res chain seq x y z
N MET A 1 29.37 14.01 45.63
CA MET A 1 28.73 14.45 44.37
C MET A 1 28.39 15.92 44.42
N LEU A 2 27.35 16.39 45.14
CA LEU A 2 26.92 17.81 45.09
C LEU A 2 28.08 18.80 45.32
N TYR A 3 28.95 18.51 46.29
CA TYR A 3 30.16 19.30 46.55
C TYR A 3 31.14 19.33 45.36
N MET A 4 31.41 18.18 44.72
CA MET A 4 32.23 18.09 43.50
C MET A 4 31.58 18.82 42.31
N PHE A 5 30.25 18.71 42.18
CA PHE A 5 29.48 19.42 41.16
C PHE A 5 29.61 20.94 41.34
N CYS A 6 29.41 21.44 42.56
CA CYS A 6 29.55 22.86 42.87
C CYS A 6 30.97 23.38 42.59
N THR A 7 32.01 22.60 42.92
CA THR A 7 33.40 23.00 42.64
C THR A 7 33.76 22.94 41.15
N MET A 8 33.18 22.00 40.39
CA MET A 8 33.41 21.90 38.94
C MET A 8 32.77 23.07 38.18
N LEU A 9 31.53 23.42 38.55
CA LEU A 9 30.81 24.59 38.03
C LEU A 9 31.54 25.90 38.32
N GLU A 10 32.04 26.07 39.54
CA GLU A 10 32.76 27.27 39.96
C GLU A 10 34.11 27.44 39.24
N ASP A 11 34.76 26.33 38.83
CA ASP A 11 36.03 26.35 38.11
C ASP A 11 35.88 26.56 36.59
N GLU A 12 34.79 26.07 35.97
CA GLU A 12 34.53 26.23 34.52
C GLU A 12 33.73 27.49 34.17
N GLY A 13 33.20 28.21 35.16
CA GLY A 13 32.42 29.44 34.96
C GLY A 13 31.02 29.20 34.36
N GLU A 14 30.54 27.96 34.41
CA GLU A 14 29.23 27.54 33.88
C GLU A 14 28.10 27.74 34.91
N LEU A 15 26.88 28.00 34.43
CA LEU A 15 25.71 28.11 35.29
C LEU A 15 25.19 26.70 35.64
N ILE A 16 24.62 26.52 36.83
CA ILE A 16 24.03 25.25 37.29
C ILE A 16 23.03 24.67 36.26
N ASN A 17 22.31 25.53 35.54
CA ASN A 17 21.31 25.13 34.54
C ASN A 17 21.92 24.41 33.34
N ASP A 18 23.14 24.78 32.92
CA ASP A 18 23.80 24.20 31.74
C ASP A 18 24.15 22.72 31.96
N ILE A 19 24.40 22.31 33.21
CA ILE A 19 24.68 20.92 33.58
C ILE A 19 23.42 20.06 33.63
N PHE A 20 22.26 20.63 33.97
CA PHE A 20 20.99 19.88 33.95
C PHE A 20 20.51 19.55 32.54
N GLU A 21 21.01 20.25 31.53
CA GLU A 21 20.76 19.95 30.12
C GLU A 21 21.72 18.88 29.55
N LEU A 22 22.82 18.57 30.24
CA LEU A 22 23.76 17.55 29.79
C LEU A 22 23.17 16.15 29.91
N LYS A 23 23.32 15.36 28.84
CA LYS A 23 23.13 13.92 28.90
C LYS A 23 24.15 13.33 29.88
N LYS A 24 23.76 12.27 30.59
CA LYS A 24 24.56 11.62 31.65
C LYS A 24 26.00 11.26 31.22
N TRP A 25 26.23 10.91 29.95
CA TRP A 25 27.55 10.61 29.41
C TRP A 25 28.42 11.86 29.20
N GLN A 26 27.84 12.98 28.76
CA GLN A 26 28.53 14.27 28.60
C GLN A 26 29.02 14.76 29.97
N PHE A 27 28.21 14.54 31.01
CA PHE A 27 28.61 14.78 32.38
C PHE A 27 29.83 13.92 32.80
N TYR A 28 29.85 12.62 32.48
CA TYR A 28 31.00 11.76 32.82
C TYR A 28 32.28 12.14 32.07
N GLN A 29 32.16 12.59 30.82
CA GLN A 29 33.28 13.10 30.04
C GLN A 29 33.86 14.38 30.68
N LYS A 30 32.99 15.36 31.00
CA LYS A 30 33.40 16.57 31.72
C LYS A 30 34.02 16.26 33.09
N LEU A 31 33.45 15.32 33.84
CA LEU A 31 33.99 14.87 35.12
C LEU A 31 35.42 14.33 34.99
N LEU A 32 35.69 13.57 33.93
CA LEU A 32 37.02 13.04 33.64
C LEU A 32 38.02 14.17 33.32
N ASP A 33 37.57 15.18 32.59
CA ASP A 33 38.39 16.34 32.19
C ASP A 33 38.68 17.26 33.38
N TRP A 34 37.67 17.55 34.21
CA TRP A 34 37.82 18.37 35.43
C TRP A 34 38.80 17.75 36.42
N THR A 35 38.70 16.44 36.65
CA THR A 35 39.62 15.73 37.55
C THR A 35 41.07 15.69 37.04
N CYS A 36 41.33 16.10 35.79
CA CYS A 36 42.68 16.29 35.24
C CYS A 36 43.15 17.76 35.30
N ALA A 37 42.22 18.71 35.27
CA ALA A 37 42.49 20.15 35.10
C ALA A 37 42.94 20.90 36.37
N THR A 38 42.80 20.30 37.56
CA THR A 38 42.73 21.07 38.82
C THR A 38 43.96 21.95 39.16
N SER A 39 43.71 23.27 39.15
CA SER A 39 44.62 24.34 39.57
C SER A 39 44.45 24.75 41.05
N LYS A 40 43.62 24.06 41.85
CA LYS A 40 43.28 24.46 43.25
C LYS A 40 43.79 23.54 44.38
N PHE A 41 44.38 22.38 44.13
CA PHE A 41 44.96 21.53 45.20
C PHE A 41 46.30 22.05 45.78
N ILE A 42 46.70 23.28 45.42
CA ILE A 42 48.02 23.88 45.65
C ILE A 42 48.41 24.02 47.13
N LYS A 43 47.48 23.94 48.09
CA LYS A 43 47.84 24.14 49.51
C LYS A 43 48.31 22.90 50.26
N ASN A 44 48.07 21.69 49.76
CA ASN A 44 48.69 20.46 50.27
C ASN A 44 49.05 19.57 49.07
N ASP A 45 50.31 19.66 48.65
CA ASP A 45 50.93 18.93 47.52
C ASP A 45 50.89 17.39 47.63
N ASP A 46 50.26 16.84 48.66
CA ASP A 46 50.23 15.41 48.95
C ASP A 46 49.21 14.61 48.11
N PHE A 47 48.25 15.26 47.44
CA PHE A 47 47.12 14.57 46.80
C PHE A 47 47.30 14.22 45.30
N ASN A 48 48.15 14.94 44.55
CA ASN A 48 48.35 14.68 43.12
C ASN A 48 49.81 14.88 42.67
N LEU A 49 50.68 13.99 43.16
CA LEU A 49 52.12 13.99 42.89
C LEU A 49 52.50 13.96 41.40
N LEU A 50 51.62 13.46 40.52
CA LEU A 50 51.86 13.33 39.09
C LEU A 50 51.88 14.69 38.35
N ARG A 51 51.25 15.74 38.90
CA ARG A 51 51.30 17.10 38.32
C ARG A 51 52.69 17.73 38.37
N ARG A 52 53.57 17.25 39.26
CA ARG A 52 54.98 17.68 39.31
C ARG A 52 55.81 17.13 38.15
N VAL A 53 55.29 16.12 37.44
CA VAL A 53 56.02 15.35 36.42
C VAL A 53 55.39 15.47 35.03
N PHE A 54 54.08 15.70 34.93
CA PHE A 54 53.33 15.70 33.67
C PHE A 54 52.52 16.99 33.48
N THR A 55 52.36 17.40 32.22
CA THR A 55 51.42 18.46 31.83
C THR A 55 49.97 18.00 32.02
N ILE A 56 49.03 18.95 32.13
CA ILE A 56 47.59 18.65 32.26
C ILE A 56 47.10 17.75 31.11
N LYS A 57 47.60 17.99 29.89
CA LYS A 57 47.23 17.24 28.70
C LYS A 57 47.73 15.79 28.76
N GLU A 58 49.00 15.58 29.12
CA GLU A 58 49.58 14.24 29.29
C GLU A 58 48.88 13.46 30.41
N LEU A 59 48.57 14.14 31.52
CA LEU A 59 47.87 13.52 32.65
C LEU A 59 46.47 13.04 32.27
N ALA A 60 45.74 13.83 31.48
CA ALA A 60 44.42 13.48 30.98
C ALA A 60 44.44 12.26 30.06
N GLU A 61 45.42 12.19 29.16
CA GLU A 61 45.59 11.08 28.22
C GLU A 61 45.98 9.78 28.95
N ILE A 62 46.94 9.85 29.87
CA ILE A 62 47.36 8.72 30.71
C ILE A 62 46.17 8.19 31.52
N LYS A 63 45.37 9.09 32.10
CA LYS A 63 44.24 8.72 32.94
C LYS A 63 43.08 8.09 32.16
N ARG A 64 42.74 8.62 30.97
CA ARG A 64 41.76 8.01 30.07
C ARG A 64 42.16 6.57 29.76
N LYS A 65 43.40 6.38 29.32
CA LYS A 65 43.94 5.06 28.99
C LYS A 65 43.95 4.09 30.18
N LEU A 66 44.37 4.58 31.35
CA LEU A 66 44.38 3.79 32.59
C LEU A 66 42.97 3.36 33.02
N ASN A 67 42.01 4.28 33.06
CA ASN A 67 40.63 4.00 33.49
C ASN A 67 39.90 3.06 32.54
N ARG A 68 40.12 3.21 31.23
CA ARG A 68 39.62 2.28 30.20
C ARG A 68 40.17 0.87 30.41
N ASN A 69 41.49 0.75 30.57
CA ASN A 69 42.15 -0.55 30.79
C ASN A 69 41.68 -1.24 32.08
N ILE A 70 41.45 -0.47 33.15
CA ILE A 70 40.91 -1.01 34.39
C ILE A 70 39.46 -1.46 34.21
N ALA A 71 38.62 -0.67 33.55
CA ALA A 71 37.24 -1.05 33.24
C ALA A 71 37.17 -2.32 32.39
N LEU A 72 38.00 -2.43 31.34
CA LEU A 72 38.10 -3.64 30.51
C LEU A 72 38.59 -4.86 31.31
N SER A 73 39.54 -4.65 32.22
CA SER A 73 40.08 -5.69 33.11
C SER A 73 39.04 -6.23 34.10
N MET A 74 38.25 -5.35 34.71
CA MET A 74 37.10 -5.67 35.57
C MET A 74 36.03 -6.43 34.77
N TYR A 75 35.71 -5.94 33.57
CA TYR A 75 34.77 -6.56 32.65
C TYR A 75 35.15 -7.99 32.25
N ASN A 76 36.40 -8.21 31.87
CA ASN A 76 36.91 -9.55 31.51
C ASN A 76 36.84 -10.55 32.67
N LYS A 77 36.77 -10.07 33.91
CA LYS A 77 36.56 -10.92 35.10
C LYS A 77 35.09 -11.13 35.45
N GLY A 78 34.15 -10.42 34.80
CA GLY A 78 32.75 -10.39 35.18
C GLY A 78 32.52 -9.78 36.57
N SER A 79 33.43 -8.93 37.04
CA SER A 79 33.41 -8.36 38.40
C SER A 79 33.48 -6.84 38.34
N PHE A 80 32.74 -6.16 39.23
CA PHE A 80 32.84 -4.70 39.40
C PHE A 80 34.04 -4.28 40.26
N HIS A 81 34.87 -5.25 40.65
CA HIS A 81 35.96 -5.09 41.60
C HIS A 81 37.30 -5.45 40.97
N ILE A 82 38.35 -4.70 41.33
CA ILE A 82 39.75 -4.99 40.95
C ILE A 82 40.65 -4.97 42.18
N THR A 83 41.61 -5.89 42.28
CA THR A 83 42.59 -5.89 43.38
C THR A 83 43.85 -5.10 43.01
N ASP A 84 44.59 -4.65 44.02
CA ASP A 84 45.96 -4.13 43.88
C ASP A 84 46.88 -5.09 43.08
N THR A 85 46.79 -6.39 43.33
CA THR A 85 47.56 -7.42 42.63
C THR A 85 47.17 -7.57 41.17
N ASP A 86 45.91 -7.36 40.80
CA ASP A 86 45.47 -7.35 39.41
C ASP A 86 46.06 -6.19 38.63
N ILE A 87 46.08 -5.01 39.24
CA ILE A 87 46.65 -3.79 38.66
C ILE A 87 48.13 -4.00 38.34
N ILE A 88 48.87 -4.60 39.29
CA ILE A 88 50.30 -4.89 39.15
C ILE A 88 50.55 -6.02 38.13
N LYS A 89 49.86 -7.16 38.26
CA LYS A 89 50.08 -8.34 37.38
C LYS A 89 49.75 -8.07 35.93
N ARG A 90 48.68 -7.30 35.66
CA ARG A 90 48.23 -6.99 34.30
C ARG A 90 48.92 -5.76 33.71
N LYS A 91 49.91 -5.18 34.41
CA LYS A 91 50.60 -3.93 34.01
C LYS A 91 49.62 -2.85 33.57
N LEU A 92 48.49 -2.73 34.27
CA LEU A 92 47.45 -1.74 33.89
C LEU A 92 47.96 -0.31 34.10
N MET A 93 49.04 -0.16 34.89
CA MET A 93 49.78 1.08 35.05
C MET A 93 51.01 1.11 34.12
N PRO A 94 51.32 2.25 33.48
CA PRO A 94 52.46 2.32 32.56
C PRO A 94 53.82 2.21 33.29
N ASP A 95 54.70 1.34 32.79
CA ASP A 95 56.02 1.00 33.39
C ASP A 95 56.96 2.21 33.57
N CYS A 96 56.76 3.30 32.82
CA CYS A 96 57.67 4.45 32.75
C CYS A 96 57.39 5.59 33.75
N HIS A 97 56.38 5.46 34.63
CA HIS A 97 55.86 6.63 35.38
C HIS A 97 56.13 6.64 36.88
N PHE A 98 56.47 5.50 37.51
CA PHE A 98 56.82 5.46 38.94
C PHE A 98 58.31 5.69 39.23
N ASN A 99 59.20 5.41 38.27
CA ASN A 99 60.64 5.59 38.47
C ASN A 99 61.06 7.06 38.68
N LYS A 100 60.15 8.03 38.48
CA LYS A 100 60.38 9.46 38.74
C LYS A 100 59.83 9.96 40.10
N LEU A 101 59.12 9.11 40.85
CA LEU A 101 58.55 9.44 42.16
C LEU A 101 59.40 8.80 43.28
N GLU A 102 60.63 9.27 43.46
CA GLU A 102 61.42 8.88 44.63
C GLU A 102 60.93 9.65 45.86
N ILE A 103 60.15 9.00 46.72
CA ILE A 103 59.90 9.45 48.10
C ILE A 103 60.16 8.27 49.05
N ASN A 104 61.03 8.54 50.04
CA ASN A 104 61.55 7.59 51.01
C ASN A 104 60.53 7.22 52.12
N GLU A 105 60.81 6.07 52.74
CA GLU A 105 60.12 5.41 53.86
C GLU A 105 59.02 4.39 53.51
N ILE A 106 59.31 3.14 53.89
CA ILE A 106 58.68 1.88 53.44
C ILE A 106 57.24 1.69 53.97
N GLY A 107 56.76 2.52 54.90
CA GLY A 107 55.37 2.49 55.40
C GLY A 107 54.43 3.55 54.82
N ARG A 108 54.95 4.68 54.29
CA ARG A 108 54.12 5.74 53.67
C ARG A 108 53.80 5.47 52.19
N LYS A 109 54.55 4.60 51.53
CA LYS A 109 54.39 4.28 50.09
C LYS A 109 53.03 3.67 49.75
N GLU A 110 52.51 2.72 50.53
CA GLU A 110 51.25 2.04 50.21
C GLU A 110 50.03 2.95 50.34
N HIS A 111 49.93 3.72 51.44
CA HIS A 111 48.80 4.63 51.65
C HIS A 111 48.77 5.81 50.67
N LEU A 112 49.92 6.35 50.28
CA LEU A 112 49.99 7.51 49.38
C LEU A 112 49.65 7.12 47.94
N LEU A 113 50.20 6.01 47.42
CA LEU A 113 49.82 5.48 46.10
C LEU A 113 48.33 5.14 46.02
N THR A 114 47.81 4.50 47.07
CA THR A 114 46.41 4.09 47.16
C THR A 114 45.48 5.31 47.13
N ASN A 115 45.78 6.35 47.92
CA ASN A 115 44.99 7.58 47.93
C ASN A 115 45.07 8.35 46.61
N THR A 116 46.26 8.44 46.02
CA THR A 116 46.44 9.06 44.70
C THR A 116 45.69 8.29 43.61
N PHE A 117 45.68 6.95 43.65
CA PHE A 117 44.97 6.11 42.70
C PHE A 117 43.44 6.22 42.82
N ILE A 118 42.91 6.23 44.06
CA ILE A 118 41.48 6.41 44.37
C ILE A 118 40.97 7.75 43.82
N VAL A 119 41.69 8.83 44.13
CA VAL A 119 41.29 10.19 43.76
C VAL A 119 41.44 10.43 42.27
N LEU A 120 42.53 9.97 41.65
CA LEU A 120 42.74 10.13 40.22
C LEU A 120 41.76 9.33 39.38
N ASN A 121 41.28 8.17 39.82
CA ASN A 121 40.48 7.28 38.97
C ASN A 121 38.98 7.27 39.32
N TYR A 122 38.54 8.18 40.21
CA TYR A 122 37.16 8.22 40.71
C TYR A 122 36.68 6.85 41.22
N MET A 123 37.56 6.22 42.02
CA MET A 123 37.36 4.91 42.62
C MET A 123 37.21 5.05 44.14
N ARG A 124 36.84 3.95 44.79
CA ARG A 124 36.85 3.83 46.25
C ARG A 124 37.29 2.41 46.66
N PRO A 125 37.80 2.22 47.88
CA PRO A 125 37.98 0.89 48.44
C PRO A 125 36.60 0.21 48.53
N SER A 126 36.51 -1.03 48.04
CA SER A 126 35.30 -1.85 48.18
C SER A 126 35.14 -2.32 49.63
N LYS A 127 33.90 -2.62 50.01
CA LYS A 127 33.59 -3.27 51.30
C LYS A 127 33.82 -4.78 51.25
N GLU A 128 33.99 -5.36 50.07
CA GLU A 128 34.30 -6.78 49.91
C GLU A 128 35.77 -7.05 50.25
N GLN A 129 36.03 -8.05 51.10
CA GLN A 129 37.38 -8.50 51.43
C GLN A 129 37.78 -9.62 50.48
N ASP A 130 38.96 -9.50 49.87
CA ASP A 130 39.62 -10.66 49.26
C ASP A 130 40.14 -11.58 50.38
N ASN A 131 39.91 -12.88 50.25
CA ASN A 131 40.34 -13.93 51.20
C ASN A 131 41.87 -13.97 51.42
N HIS A 132 42.64 -13.19 50.65
CA HIS A 132 44.10 -13.13 50.67
C HIS A 132 44.68 -11.81 51.23
N GLY A 133 43.84 -10.91 51.76
CA GLY A 133 44.29 -9.67 52.41
C GLY A 133 44.66 -8.52 51.45
N HIS A 134 44.25 -8.62 50.18
CA HIS A 134 44.46 -7.59 49.15
C HIS A 134 43.47 -6.43 49.25
N ILE A 135 43.90 -5.23 48.83
CA ILE A 135 42.99 -4.08 48.74
C ILE A 135 42.15 -4.20 47.47
N VAL A 136 40.82 -4.19 47.64
CA VAL A 136 39.85 -4.26 46.55
C VAL A 136 39.34 -2.85 46.24
N PHE A 137 39.33 -2.48 44.97
CA PHE A 137 38.83 -1.20 44.46
C PHE A 137 37.58 -1.41 43.59
N GLU A 138 36.66 -0.45 43.65
CA GLU A 138 35.53 -0.33 42.72
C GLU A 138 35.39 1.12 42.24
N PHE A 139 34.77 1.30 41.06
CA PHE A 139 34.37 2.63 40.64
C PHE A 139 33.27 3.17 41.55
N VAL A 140 33.29 4.48 41.83
CA VAL A 140 32.29 5.10 42.71
C VAL A 140 30.85 4.90 42.19
N HIS A 141 30.66 4.75 40.87
CA HIS A 141 29.36 4.54 40.26
C HIS A 141 29.41 3.53 39.09
N LYS A 142 28.42 2.63 39.03
CA LYS A 142 28.34 1.60 37.98
C LYS A 142 28.23 2.18 36.57
N SER A 143 27.40 3.19 36.36
CA SER A 143 27.28 3.84 35.05
C SER A 143 28.55 4.56 34.58
N PHE A 144 29.48 4.89 35.47
CA PHE A 144 30.77 5.49 35.10
C PHE A 144 31.74 4.42 34.57
N TYR A 145 31.76 3.25 35.22
CA TYR A 145 32.45 2.06 34.73
C TYR A 145 31.90 1.60 33.37
N GLU A 146 30.58 1.56 33.21
CA GLU A 146 29.95 1.14 31.94
C GLU A 146 30.31 2.13 30.80
N PHE A 147 30.39 3.44 31.09
CA PHE A 147 30.89 4.45 30.15
C PHE A 147 32.36 4.23 29.75
N LEU A 148 33.24 3.96 30.71
CA LEU A 148 34.66 3.71 30.45
C LEU A 148 34.90 2.40 29.66
N ALA A 149 34.09 1.37 29.90
CA ALA A 149 34.12 0.14 29.12
C ALA A 149 33.70 0.39 27.66
N ALA A 150 32.67 1.21 27.43
CA ALA A 150 32.25 1.60 26.09
C ALA A 150 33.33 2.39 25.34
N GLU A 151 34.01 3.35 25.99
CA GLU A 151 35.15 4.05 25.40
C GLU A 151 36.30 3.10 25.00
N ALA A 152 36.58 2.08 25.82
CA ALA A 152 37.64 1.10 25.54
C ALA A 152 37.31 0.25 24.30
N VAL A 153 36.05 -0.15 24.15
CA VAL A 153 35.57 -0.87 22.95
C VAL A 153 35.68 0.01 21.71
N ILE A 154 35.32 1.29 21.81
CA ILE A 154 35.44 2.25 20.69
C ILE A 154 36.91 2.42 20.24
N GLU A 155 37.85 2.52 21.18
CA GLU A 155 39.28 2.60 20.86
C GLU A 155 39.80 1.30 20.22
N ALA A 156 39.32 0.14 20.69
CA ALA A 156 39.60 -1.14 20.03
C ALA A 156 39.08 -1.14 18.58
N LEU A 157 37.87 -0.62 18.35
CA LEU A 157 37.30 -0.49 17.00
C LEU A 157 38.10 0.47 16.10
N HIS A 158 38.60 1.58 16.65
CA HIS A 158 39.44 2.52 15.91
C HIS A 158 40.84 1.98 15.59
N SER A 159 41.39 1.11 16.44
CA SER A 159 42.73 0.53 16.30
C SER A 159 42.78 -0.75 15.45
N LEU A 160 41.63 -1.30 15.06
CA LEU A 160 41.54 -2.38 14.09
C LEU A 160 42.11 -1.94 12.72
N SER A 161 43.34 -2.35 12.42
CA SER A 161 43.86 -2.34 11.05
C SER A 161 43.26 -3.54 10.31
N ILE A 162 42.27 -3.28 9.45
CA ILE A 162 41.51 -4.29 8.70
C ILE A 162 42.40 -5.16 7.78
N ASN A 163 43.67 -4.79 7.57
CA ASN A 163 44.51 -5.40 6.56
C ASN A 163 45.27 -6.68 6.97
N ASP A 164 45.31 -7.09 8.25
CA ASP A 164 46.17 -8.22 8.67
C ASP A 164 45.58 -9.18 9.74
N MET A 165 44.29 -9.10 10.10
CA MET A 165 43.68 -10.05 11.04
C MET A 165 42.75 -11.04 10.33
N SER A 166 42.83 -12.33 10.71
CA SER A 166 41.88 -13.35 10.25
C SER A 166 40.48 -13.10 10.83
N MET A 167 39.45 -13.36 10.02
CA MET A 167 38.03 -13.14 10.34
C MET A 167 37.56 -13.71 11.69
N ASP A 168 38.08 -14.88 12.10
CA ASP A 168 37.77 -15.48 13.40
C ASP A 168 38.21 -14.60 14.58
N ALA A 169 39.33 -13.88 14.44
CA ALA A 169 39.86 -13.01 15.49
C ALA A 169 39.05 -11.71 15.64
N ILE A 170 38.50 -11.19 14.55
CA ILE A 170 37.63 -9.99 14.59
C ILE A 170 36.29 -10.35 15.23
N ALA A 171 35.71 -11.49 14.84
CA ALA A 171 34.46 -11.99 15.39
C ALA A 171 34.59 -12.36 16.86
N GLU A 172 35.69 -13.00 17.27
CA GLU A 172 35.97 -13.33 18.68
C GLU A 172 36.12 -12.04 19.52
N VAL A 173 36.83 -11.02 19.01
CA VAL A 173 36.95 -9.71 19.67
C VAL A 173 35.60 -9.00 19.79
N PHE A 174 34.77 -8.99 18.75
CA PHE A 174 33.44 -8.37 18.78
C PHE A 174 32.48 -9.11 19.72
N TYR A 175 32.46 -10.45 19.65
CA TYR A 175 31.57 -11.30 20.44
C TYR A 175 31.95 -11.29 21.92
N GLU A 176 33.26 -11.29 22.23
CA GLU A 176 33.73 -11.09 23.61
C GLU A 176 33.45 -9.66 24.12
N SER A 177 33.55 -8.65 23.26
CA SER A 177 33.39 -7.23 23.66
C SER A 177 31.94 -6.81 23.87
N PHE A 178 31.00 -7.32 23.08
CA PHE A 178 29.58 -6.90 23.15
C PHE A 178 28.67 -7.94 23.80
N GLY A 179 28.92 -9.24 23.61
CA GLY A 179 28.05 -10.31 24.09
C GLY A 179 27.93 -10.44 25.61
N ARG A 180 28.88 -9.88 26.38
CA ARG A 180 28.83 -9.87 27.86
C ARG A 180 28.45 -8.50 28.43
N LEU A 181 28.22 -7.47 27.61
CA LEU A 181 27.87 -6.13 28.12
C LEU A 181 26.36 -6.07 28.41
N ASN A 182 26.00 -5.98 29.69
CA ASN A 182 24.64 -5.66 30.11
C ASN A 182 24.46 -4.12 30.07
N ILE A 183 24.50 -3.55 28.85
CA ILE A 183 24.57 -2.10 28.58
C ILE A 183 23.25 -1.43 28.97
N SER A 184 23.32 -0.32 29.72
CA SER A 184 22.13 0.49 30.02
C SER A 184 21.64 1.25 28.78
N TRP A 185 20.35 1.56 28.71
CA TRP A 185 19.73 2.23 27.56
C TRP A 185 20.42 3.58 27.22
N GLU A 186 20.95 4.29 28.21
CA GLU A 186 21.64 5.57 28.03
C GLU A 186 22.98 5.43 27.28
N ILE A 187 23.69 4.31 27.48
CA ILE A 187 24.97 4.03 26.83
C ILE A 187 24.74 3.49 25.42
N ARG A 188 23.62 2.79 25.21
CA ARG A 188 23.14 2.42 23.88
C ARG A 188 22.89 3.67 23.02
N THR A 189 22.20 4.68 23.57
CA THR A 189 21.99 5.97 22.89
C THR A 189 23.30 6.73 22.63
N PHE A 190 24.33 6.57 23.48
CA PHE A 190 25.66 7.14 23.22
C PHE A 190 26.35 6.46 22.04
N ILE A 191 26.32 5.13 21.97
CA ILE A 191 26.85 4.36 20.83
C ILE A 191 26.09 4.73 19.55
N GLU A 192 24.76 4.83 19.60
CA GLU A 192 23.90 5.22 18.47
C GLU A 192 24.26 6.61 17.91
N ASN A 193 24.38 7.64 18.76
CA ASN A 193 24.74 9.00 18.29
C ASN A 193 26.18 9.09 17.75
N LEU A 194 27.09 8.22 18.20
CA LEU A 194 28.47 8.21 17.72
C LEU A 194 28.64 7.38 16.44
N MET A 195 27.79 6.38 16.22
CA MET A 195 27.72 5.62 14.97
C MET A 195 27.31 6.49 13.78
N ASP A 196 26.52 7.55 14.02
CA ASP A 196 26.19 8.58 13.02
C ASP A 196 27.42 9.41 12.57
N GLU A 197 28.46 9.56 13.40
CA GLU A 197 29.67 10.32 13.07
C GLU A 197 30.71 9.51 12.28
N ILE A 198 30.65 8.17 12.31
CA ILE A 198 31.64 7.27 11.68
C ILE A 198 31.15 6.84 10.28
N LEU A 199 31.33 7.74 9.31
CA LEU A 199 31.02 7.62 7.87
C LEU A 199 31.43 6.26 7.20
N PRO A 200 30.87 5.91 6.03
CA PRO A 200 30.03 4.73 5.75
C PRO A 200 30.81 3.58 5.07
N VAL A 201 32.13 3.73 4.90
CA VAL A 201 32.97 2.79 4.13
C VAL A 201 33.43 1.61 4.99
N LYS A 202 33.60 1.80 6.29
CA LYS A 202 34.07 0.74 7.22
C LYS A 202 32.94 -0.18 7.69
N LEU A 203 31.72 0.33 7.79
CA LEU A 203 30.53 -0.43 8.21
C LEU A 203 30.08 -1.41 7.13
N ALA A 204 30.14 -1.04 5.84
CA ALA A 204 29.74 -1.93 4.75
C ALA A 204 30.54 -3.25 4.72
N ILE A 205 31.84 -3.21 5.04
CA ILE A 205 32.72 -4.38 5.05
C ILE A 205 32.46 -5.25 6.30
N ILE A 206 32.43 -4.64 7.49
CA ILE A 206 32.12 -5.35 8.75
C ILE A 206 30.73 -5.99 8.71
N TYR A 207 29.82 -5.39 7.96
CA TYR A 207 28.43 -5.82 7.86
C TYR A 207 28.19 -6.91 6.79
N GLU A 208 28.85 -6.85 5.61
CA GLU A 208 28.82 -7.97 4.65
C GLU A 208 29.31 -9.27 5.30
N ASP A 209 30.32 -9.17 6.16
CA ASP A 209 30.87 -10.30 6.90
C ASP A 209 29.98 -10.79 8.07
N LEU A 210 29.22 -9.89 8.71
CA LEU A 210 28.17 -10.25 9.69
C LEU A 210 26.94 -10.89 9.02
N LEU A 211 26.62 -10.50 7.79
CA LEU A 211 25.58 -11.14 6.98
C LEU A 211 25.98 -12.55 6.55
N ASP A 212 27.23 -12.76 6.11
CA ASP A 212 27.74 -14.09 5.81
C ASP A 212 27.75 -14.99 7.06
N PHE A 213 28.07 -14.43 8.23
CA PHE A 213 27.95 -15.14 9.51
C PHE A 213 26.48 -15.48 9.86
N TYR A 214 25.53 -14.56 9.66
CA TYR A 214 24.11 -14.82 9.89
C TYR A 214 23.54 -15.87 8.91
N TYR A 215 23.93 -15.82 7.63
CA TYR A 215 23.55 -16.85 6.64
C TYR A 215 24.14 -18.22 6.97
N SER A 216 25.33 -18.28 7.58
CA SER A 216 25.93 -19.53 8.07
C SER A 216 25.22 -20.12 9.30
N PHE A 217 24.42 -19.32 10.03
CA PHE A 217 23.71 -19.73 11.24
C PHE A 217 22.33 -20.35 10.97
N HIS A 218 21.66 -20.04 9.84
CA HIS A 218 20.20 -20.24 9.73
C HIS A 218 19.63 -21.04 8.52
N LEU A 219 20.44 -21.72 7.70
CA LEU A 219 19.93 -22.77 6.78
C LEU A 219 20.89 -23.99 6.73
N PRO A 220 20.39 -25.21 6.45
CA PRO A 220 20.30 -26.30 7.43
C PRO A 220 21.50 -27.25 7.44
N ARG A 221 21.92 -27.63 8.66
CA ARG A 221 22.84 -28.71 9.05
C ARG A 221 24.30 -28.54 8.56
N VAL A 222 25.23 -28.66 9.52
CA VAL A 222 26.71 -28.71 9.43
C VAL A 222 27.34 -27.31 9.51
N PHE A 223 27.51 -26.66 10.67
CA PHE A 223 28.39 -27.01 11.81
C PHE A 223 27.91 -26.27 13.08
N ILE A 224 27.18 -26.93 13.97
CA ILE A 224 27.15 -26.58 15.40
C ILE A 224 27.31 -27.92 16.11
N ASN A 225 28.38 -28.08 16.89
CA ASN A 225 28.60 -29.35 17.59
C ASN A 225 27.44 -29.59 18.58
N THR A 226 27.11 -30.87 18.77
CA THR A 226 25.96 -31.37 19.54
C THR A 226 25.98 -30.99 21.03
N HIS A 227 26.99 -30.26 21.51
CA HIS A 227 27.13 -29.87 22.91
C HIS A 227 26.43 -28.52 23.21
N SER A 228 26.58 -27.51 22.35
CA SER A 228 26.06 -26.16 22.59
C SER A 228 24.52 -26.08 22.54
N SER A 229 23.91 -26.82 21.61
CA SER A 229 22.45 -26.97 21.49
C SER A 229 21.85 -27.63 22.73
N LYS A 230 22.58 -28.56 23.33
CA LYS A 230 22.13 -29.30 24.51
C LYS A 230 22.20 -28.43 25.77
N VAL A 231 23.24 -27.62 25.92
CA VAL A 231 23.44 -26.71 27.07
C VAL A 231 22.40 -25.59 27.10
N ILE A 232 22.08 -24.97 25.95
CA ILE A 232 21.06 -23.92 25.86
C ILE A 232 19.66 -24.51 26.08
N GLY A 233 19.38 -25.69 25.51
CA GLY A 233 18.14 -26.42 25.76
C GLY A 233 18.00 -26.86 27.23
N GLU A 234 19.07 -27.32 27.86
CA GLU A 234 19.12 -27.69 29.28
C GLU A 234 18.95 -26.46 30.19
N TYR A 235 19.49 -25.29 29.83
CA TYR A 235 19.32 -24.04 30.59
C TYR A 235 17.87 -23.57 30.62
N PHE A 236 17.18 -23.50 29.47
CA PHE A 236 15.79 -23.04 29.43
C PHE A 236 14.77 -24.11 29.89
N ASN A 237 15.11 -25.40 29.82
CA ASN A 237 14.34 -26.46 30.48
C ASN A 237 14.51 -26.44 32.01
N LYS A 238 15.66 -25.96 32.51
CA LYS A 238 15.97 -25.88 33.94
C LYS A 238 15.48 -24.59 34.60
N TYR A 239 15.22 -23.54 33.83
CA TYR A 239 14.68 -22.25 34.30
C TYR A 239 13.49 -21.78 33.44
N PRO A 240 12.32 -22.44 33.54
CA PRO A 240 11.13 -22.11 32.74
C PRO A 240 10.62 -20.67 32.98
N GLU A 241 10.90 -20.09 34.14
CA GLU A 241 10.57 -18.70 34.46
C GLU A 241 11.31 -17.64 33.63
N ASN A 242 12.38 -18.00 32.89
CA ASN A 242 13.14 -17.08 32.04
C ASN A 242 12.72 -17.11 30.56
N ILE A 243 11.62 -17.78 30.20
CA ILE A 243 11.07 -17.79 28.83
C ILE A 243 10.68 -16.37 28.38
N SER A 244 10.23 -15.51 29.31
CA SER A 244 9.94 -14.11 29.04
C SER A 244 11.18 -13.32 28.60
N LYS A 245 12.35 -13.56 29.22
CA LYS A 245 13.62 -12.92 28.84
C LYS A 245 14.15 -13.40 27.49
N LYS A 246 13.87 -14.65 27.12
CA LYS A 246 14.17 -15.17 25.78
C LYS A 246 13.34 -14.44 24.72
N LEU A 247 12.03 -14.31 24.95
CA LEU A 247 11.12 -13.56 24.08
C LEU A 247 11.48 -12.06 24.03
N GLU A 248 11.91 -11.48 25.15
CA GLU A 248 12.36 -10.08 25.24
C GLU A 248 13.68 -9.85 24.48
N MET A 249 14.63 -10.79 24.55
CA MET A 249 15.87 -10.75 23.73
C MET A 249 15.59 -10.93 22.24
N GLU A 250 14.75 -11.90 21.87
CA GLU A 250 14.34 -12.14 20.48
C GLU A 250 13.57 -10.93 19.92
N SER A 251 12.69 -10.32 20.72
CA SER A 251 11.99 -9.07 20.37
C SER A 251 12.96 -7.91 20.21
N ASN A 252 13.89 -7.70 21.13
CA ASN A 252 14.83 -6.56 21.08
C ASN A 252 15.80 -6.63 19.90
N VAL A 253 16.26 -7.83 19.53
CA VAL A 253 17.10 -8.05 18.35
C VAL A 253 16.28 -7.86 17.07
N THR A 254 15.05 -8.36 17.03
CA THR A 254 14.16 -8.20 15.87
C THR A 254 13.73 -6.74 15.68
N SER A 255 13.43 -6.00 16.76
CA SER A 255 13.16 -4.56 16.74
C SER A 255 14.36 -3.75 16.26
N ALA A 256 15.57 -4.08 16.73
CA ALA A 256 16.79 -3.39 16.31
C ALA A 256 17.09 -3.66 14.83
N LEU A 257 16.89 -4.90 14.37
CA LEU A 257 17.07 -5.29 12.98
C LEU A 257 16.04 -4.62 12.06
N LEU A 258 14.75 -4.57 12.43
CA LEU A 258 13.70 -3.87 11.66
C LEU A 258 13.94 -2.37 11.52
N PHE A 259 14.64 -1.72 12.46
CA PHE A 259 14.97 -0.29 12.38
C PHE A 259 16.25 -0.03 11.58
N LEU A 260 17.28 -0.87 11.73
CA LEU A 260 18.59 -0.65 11.09
C LEU A 260 18.68 -1.21 9.67
N LEU A 261 18.07 -2.36 9.36
CA LEU A 261 18.17 -3.02 8.05
C LEU A 261 17.65 -2.15 6.89
N PRO A 262 16.50 -1.48 6.99
CA PRO A 262 15.99 -0.64 5.89
C PRO A 262 16.85 0.59 5.64
N GLN A 263 17.32 1.26 6.70
CA GLN A 263 18.23 2.41 6.59
C GLN A 263 19.55 2.02 5.90
N LEU A 264 20.05 0.80 6.16
CA LEU A 264 21.22 0.24 5.50
C LEU A 264 20.93 -0.21 4.05
N ALA A 265 19.72 -0.72 3.76
CA ALA A 265 19.26 -1.09 2.41
C ALA A 265 19.23 0.12 1.47
N GLN A 266 18.71 1.25 1.97
CA GLN A 266 18.66 2.53 1.27
C GLN A 266 20.06 3.08 0.97
N LEU A 267 20.97 3.03 1.95
CA LEU A 267 22.37 3.44 1.77
C LEU A 267 23.13 2.56 0.76
N CYS A 268 22.85 1.26 0.72
CA CYS A 268 23.57 0.30 -0.12
C CYS A 268 22.89 0.03 -1.48
N ARG A 269 21.65 0.49 -1.70
CA ARG A 269 20.78 0.11 -2.83
C ARG A 269 20.71 -1.41 -3.06
N LYS A 270 20.67 -2.19 -1.98
CA LYS A 270 20.55 -3.66 -2.02
C LYS A 270 19.29 -4.07 -1.25
N ARG A 271 18.53 -5.03 -1.78
CA ARG A 271 17.33 -5.58 -1.13
C ARG A 271 17.71 -6.52 0.02
N PHE A 272 17.05 -6.38 1.18
CA PHE A 272 17.27 -7.25 2.34
C PHE A 272 16.10 -8.19 2.56
N LYS A 273 16.40 -9.47 2.77
CA LYS A 273 15.40 -10.52 2.94
C LYS A 273 15.12 -10.83 4.40
N ILE A 274 13.90 -10.53 4.85
CA ILE A 274 13.38 -10.95 6.16
C ILE A 274 12.66 -12.29 5.95
N GLY A 275 13.04 -13.35 6.68
CA GLY A 275 12.69 -14.74 6.34
C GLY A 275 11.93 -15.55 7.41
N LYS A 276 10.98 -16.36 6.93
CA LYS A 276 10.38 -17.65 7.41
C LYS A 276 9.93 -17.89 8.86
N GLU A 277 10.27 -17.07 9.86
CA GLU A 277 9.82 -17.32 11.23
C GLU A 277 8.45 -16.69 11.51
N LYS A 278 7.62 -17.40 12.29
CA LYS A 278 6.47 -16.78 12.97
C LYS A 278 7.04 -15.89 14.06
N TYR A 279 7.33 -14.65 13.71
CA TYR A 279 7.62 -13.63 14.70
C TYR A 279 6.32 -13.33 15.45
N ASP A 280 6.26 -13.67 16.75
CA ASP A 280 5.11 -13.34 17.60
C ASP A 280 5.19 -11.87 18.01
N PHE A 281 4.81 -11.00 17.06
CA PHE A 281 4.77 -9.56 17.25
C PHE A 281 3.56 -9.11 18.09
N LYS A 282 2.81 -10.01 18.74
CA LYS A 282 1.69 -9.61 19.62
C LYS A 282 2.12 -8.73 20.80
N ASN A 283 3.39 -8.79 21.19
CA ASN A 283 4.00 -7.89 22.18
C ASN A 283 4.77 -6.72 21.55
N PHE A 284 4.77 -6.61 20.22
CA PHE A 284 5.13 -5.38 19.50
C PHE A 284 3.95 -4.40 19.59
N SER A 285 3.50 -4.12 20.81
CA SER A 285 2.83 -2.87 21.07
C SER A 285 3.92 -1.82 21.03
N LEU A 286 3.97 -1.04 19.95
CA LEU A 286 4.25 0.38 20.13
C LEU A 286 3.20 0.85 21.14
N HIS A 287 3.53 0.77 22.43
CA HIS A 287 2.61 1.13 23.49
C HIS A 287 2.24 2.59 23.23
N SER A 288 0.99 2.73 22.80
CA SER A 288 0.25 3.96 22.68
C SER A 288 0.63 4.91 23.81
N SER A 289 1.25 6.03 23.45
CA SER A 289 1.06 7.38 24.03
C SER A 289 2.21 8.35 23.75
N THR A 290 3.34 7.91 23.18
CA THR A 290 4.51 8.79 22.96
C THR A 290 5.12 8.79 21.55
N ILE A 291 4.67 7.93 20.63
CA ILE A 291 4.98 8.12 19.20
C ILE A 291 3.78 8.81 18.56
N ASN A 292 3.77 10.13 18.66
CA ASN A 292 2.84 10.96 17.89
C ASN A 292 3.27 11.15 16.43
N ASN A 293 4.41 10.58 16.01
CA ASN A 293 4.89 10.64 14.64
C ASN A 293 5.48 9.25 14.27
N ASN A 294 4.67 8.38 13.66
CA ASN A 294 5.16 7.25 12.86
C ASN A 294 5.74 7.74 11.51
N ASP A 295 6.03 9.04 11.37
CA ASP A 295 6.33 9.71 10.10
C ASP A 295 7.57 9.16 9.37
N PHE A 296 8.35 8.23 9.96
CA PHE A 296 9.60 7.76 9.35
C PHE A 296 9.95 6.31 9.70
N LEU A 297 8.96 5.39 9.83
CA LEU A 297 9.31 3.98 9.68
C LEU A 297 9.48 3.71 8.18
N ASP A 298 10.72 3.80 7.72
CA ASP A 298 11.12 3.45 6.37
C ASP A 298 11.43 1.95 6.35
N LEU A 299 10.62 1.16 5.65
CA LEU A 299 10.84 -0.25 5.34
C LEU A 299 11.16 -0.44 3.86
N SER A 300 11.42 0.63 3.12
CA SER A 300 11.64 0.58 1.68
C SER A 300 12.77 -0.40 1.30
N PHE A 301 12.71 -0.95 0.09
CA PHE A 301 13.65 -1.95 -0.43
C PHE A 301 13.69 -3.30 0.33
N SER A 302 12.77 -3.54 1.27
CA SER A 302 12.73 -4.78 2.04
C SER A 302 11.99 -5.91 1.32
N GLU A 303 12.44 -7.16 1.50
CA GLU A 303 11.72 -8.34 1.07
C GLU A 303 11.07 -9.05 2.27
N PHE A 304 9.74 -9.17 2.22
CA PHE A 304 8.93 -9.92 3.16
C PHE A 304 8.48 -11.22 2.50
N ASN A 305 8.97 -12.38 2.98
CA ASN A 305 8.55 -13.67 2.43
C ASN A 305 8.02 -14.60 3.53
N LYS A 306 6.73 -14.96 3.43
CA LYS A 306 6.05 -15.87 4.39
C LYS A 306 6.10 -15.37 5.83
N ILE A 307 5.93 -14.06 5.99
CA ILE A 307 5.88 -13.39 7.28
C ILE A 307 4.43 -13.13 7.66
N SER A 308 4.14 -13.15 8.96
CA SER A 308 2.87 -12.70 9.52
C SER A 308 3.05 -11.31 10.12
N LEU A 309 2.35 -10.31 9.57
CA LEU A 309 2.24 -8.96 10.11
C LEU A 309 0.86 -8.73 10.76
N GLN A 310 0.16 -9.81 11.08
CA GLN A 310 -1.22 -9.80 11.52
C GLN A 310 -1.45 -8.83 12.71
N GLY A 311 -2.38 -7.91 12.54
CA GLY A 311 -2.82 -6.97 13.59
C GLY A 311 -1.82 -5.86 13.95
N MET A 312 -0.71 -5.74 13.22
CA MET A 312 0.27 -4.68 13.46
C MET A 312 -0.27 -3.30 13.05
N ASN A 313 0.20 -2.25 13.73
CA ASN A 313 -0.06 -0.87 13.32
C ASN A 313 1.18 -0.32 12.60
N LEU A 314 1.08 -0.22 11.29
CA LEU A 314 2.11 0.20 10.35
C LEU A 314 1.62 1.40 9.53
N GLY A 315 0.72 2.23 10.10
CA GLY A 315 0.31 3.48 9.46
C GLY A 315 1.50 4.42 9.25
N THR A 316 1.44 5.23 8.19
CA THR A 316 2.48 6.16 7.71
C THR A 316 3.86 5.53 7.48
N THR A 317 3.92 4.21 7.31
CA THR A 317 5.16 3.49 7.03
C THR A 317 5.44 3.50 5.54
N ASP A 318 6.70 3.68 5.16
CA ASP A 318 7.14 3.60 3.77
C ASP A 318 7.52 2.16 3.41
N PHE A 319 6.74 1.52 2.54
CA PHE A 319 6.98 0.20 1.95
C PHE A 319 7.41 0.29 0.48
N SER A 320 7.93 1.44 0.07
CA SER A 320 8.29 1.65 -1.32
C SER A 320 9.39 0.67 -1.77
N GLU A 321 9.32 0.22 -3.01
CA GLU A 321 10.24 -0.78 -3.59
C GLU A 321 10.30 -2.13 -2.84
N CYS A 322 9.36 -2.41 -1.93
CA CYS A 322 9.32 -3.68 -1.20
C CYS A 322 8.88 -4.85 -2.07
N TYR A 323 9.32 -6.05 -1.70
CA TYR A 323 8.82 -7.31 -2.25
C TYR A 323 8.10 -8.09 -1.15
N ILE A 324 6.77 -8.08 -1.16
CA ILE A 324 5.90 -8.77 -0.18
C ILE A 324 5.29 -10.00 -0.85
N ASP A 325 5.69 -11.19 -0.44
CA ASP A 325 5.23 -12.44 -1.04
C ASP A 325 4.80 -13.46 0.01
N SER A 326 3.60 -14.00 -0.18
CA SER A 326 3.02 -15.07 0.64
C SER A 326 2.90 -14.70 2.12
N CYS A 327 2.68 -13.41 2.42
CA CYS A 327 2.55 -12.89 3.78
C CYS A 327 1.09 -12.94 4.27
N ASP A 328 0.94 -13.08 5.60
CA ASP A 328 -0.33 -12.92 6.30
C ASP A 328 -0.40 -11.49 6.85
N LEU A 329 -1.26 -10.67 6.23
CA LEU A 329 -1.43 -9.25 6.54
C LEU A 329 -2.77 -8.97 7.21
N ASP A 330 -3.44 -10.00 7.73
CA ASP A 330 -4.79 -9.84 8.27
C ASP A 330 -4.81 -8.83 9.44
N TYR A 331 -5.83 -7.98 9.50
CA TYR A 331 -6.06 -6.99 10.55
C TYR A 331 -5.00 -5.87 10.67
N THR A 332 -4.00 -5.85 9.79
CA THR A 332 -2.92 -4.86 9.82
C THR A 332 -3.45 -3.47 9.43
N GLN A 333 -2.94 -2.43 10.11
CA GLN A 333 -3.25 -1.04 9.82
C GLN A 333 -2.11 -0.43 8.99
N PHE A 334 -2.43 0.03 7.78
CA PHE A 334 -1.53 0.65 6.81
C PHE A 334 -2.05 2.04 6.38
N VAL A 335 -2.73 2.74 7.28
CA VAL A 335 -3.32 4.05 6.98
C VAL A 335 -2.23 5.02 6.52
N ASN A 336 -2.43 5.69 5.38
CA ASN A 336 -1.48 6.62 4.76
C ASN A 336 -0.07 6.04 4.56
N SER A 337 0.05 4.73 4.35
CA SER A 337 1.35 4.09 4.07
C SER A 337 1.69 4.18 2.60
N GLU A 338 2.98 4.24 2.28
CA GLU A 338 3.46 4.34 0.90
C GLU A 338 3.84 2.94 0.39
N PHE A 339 3.27 2.50 -0.73
CA PHE A 339 3.59 1.22 -1.37
C PHE A 339 4.09 1.44 -2.80
N ASP A 340 4.76 2.56 -3.03
CA ASP A 340 5.18 2.96 -4.37
C ASP A 340 6.29 2.02 -4.88
N ASP A 341 6.23 1.64 -6.16
CA ASP A 341 7.14 0.67 -6.80
C ASP A 341 7.21 -0.71 -6.10
N CYS A 342 6.26 -1.04 -5.22
CA CYS A 342 6.26 -2.29 -4.48
C CYS A 342 5.70 -3.47 -5.32
N GLN A 343 6.05 -4.69 -4.93
CA GLN A 343 5.41 -5.91 -5.43
C GLN A 343 4.73 -6.66 -4.29
N ILE A 344 3.42 -6.83 -4.35
CA ILE A 344 2.65 -7.60 -3.37
C ILE A 344 2.03 -8.81 -4.06
N LEU A 345 2.45 -10.00 -3.64
CA LEU A 345 2.15 -11.26 -4.31
C LEU A 345 1.62 -12.29 -3.30
N ASN A 346 0.66 -13.11 -3.75
CA ASN A 346 0.20 -14.32 -3.05
C ASN A 346 -0.17 -14.16 -1.56
N SER A 347 -0.55 -12.94 -1.14
CA SER A 347 -0.75 -12.60 0.27
C SER A 347 -2.25 -12.49 0.59
N ASN A 348 -2.60 -12.80 1.84
CA ASN A 348 -3.96 -12.65 2.35
C ASN A 348 -4.10 -11.32 3.10
N MET A 349 -5.19 -10.61 2.83
CA MET A 349 -5.51 -9.32 3.43
C MET A 349 -6.97 -9.34 3.88
N LYS A 350 -7.23 -9.86 5.07
CA LYS A 350 -8.54 -9.75 5.69
C LYS A 350 -8.59 -8.59 6.68
N SER A 351 -9.61 -7.75 6.61
CA SER A 351 -9.83 -6.65 7.55
C SER A 351 -8.64 -5.70 7.69
N VAL A 352 -7.94 -5.47 6.57
CA VAL A 352 -6.80 -4.56 6.48
C VAL A 352 -7.30 -3.15 6.26
N ASN A 353 -6.62 -2.18 6.87
CA ASN A 353 -6.93 -0.76 6.68
C ASN A 353 -5.83 -0.09 5.86
N LEU A 354 -6.10 0.13 4.57
CA LEU A 354 -5.25 0.79 3.58
C LEU A 354 -5.77 2.18 3.21
N ARG A 355 -6.54 2.80 4.11
CA ARG A 355 -7.10 4.12 3.86
C ARG A 355 -6.00 5.14 3.56
N GLY A 356 -6.13 5.85 2.44
CA GLY A 356 -5.18 6.88 2.01
C GLY A 356 -3.79 6.36 1.60
N ALA A 357 -3.61 5.03 1.46
CA ALA A 357 -2.34 4.47 1.03
C ALA A 357 -2.05 4.77 -0.45
N SER A 358 -0.78 4.94 -0.80
CA SER A 358 -0.32 5.15 -2.19
C SER A 358 0.24 3.85 -2.78
N PHE A 359 0.00 3.63 -4.07
CA PHE A 359 0.44 2.45 -4.82
C PHE A 359 0.98 2.83 -6.20
N SER A 360 1.76 3.92 -6.27
CA SER A 360 2.32 4.39 -7.54
C SER A 360 3.26 3.33 -8.12
N ASN A 361 3.11 2.95 -9.39
CA ASN A 361 3.88 1.88 -10.07
C ASN A 361 3.84 0.51 -9.38
N ALA A 362 2.94 0.31 -8.40
CA ALA A 362 2.90 -0.92 -7.63
C ALA A 362 2.34 -2.10 -8.45
N VAL A 363 2.82 -3.30 -8.16
CA VAL A 363 2.37 -4.54 -8.80
C VAL A 363 1.72 -5.46 -7.76
N LEU A 364 0.41 -5.62 -7.85
CA LEU A 364 -0.39 -6.46 -6.96
C LEU A 364 -0.87 -7.69 -7.74
N LYS A 365 -0.44 -8.90 -7.34
CA LYS A 365 -0.85 -10.12 -8.04
C LYS A 365 -1.32 -11.24 -7.12
N GLN A 366 -2.37 -11.93 -7.55
CA GLN A 366 -2.89 -13.13 -6.87
C GLN A 366 -3.22 -12.88 -5.39
N LEU A 367 -3.73 -11.69 -5.07
CA LEU A 367 -4.09 -11.31 -3.72
C LEU A 367 -5.54 -11.69 -3.43
N THR A 368 -5.80 -12.08 -2.17
CA THR A 368 -7.17 -12.20 -1.65
C THR A 368 -7.37 -11.15 -0.57
N ILE A 369 -8.25 -10.21 -0.85
CA ILE A 369 -8.60 -9.07 -0.01
C ILE A 369 -10.06 -9.22 0.40
N LYS A 370 -10.35 -9.15 1.70
CA LYS A 370 -11.72 -9.28 2.22
C LYS A 370 -11.97 -8.30 3.34
N GLU A 371 -13.19 -7.75 3.40
CA GLU A 371 -13.64 -6.93 4.54
C GLU A 371 -12.67 -5.78 4.87
N SER A 372 -11.97 -5.25 3.86
CA SER A 372 -10.85 -4.31 4.04
C SER A 372 -11.23 -2.91 3.57
N ASP A 373 -10.49 -1.90 4.00
CA ASP A 373 -10.73 -0.49 3.68
C ASP A 373 -9.61 0.08 2.81
N PHE A 374 -9.94 0.52 1.61
CA PHE A 374 -9.09 1.19 0.63
C PHE A 374 -9.60 2.60 0.34
N SER A 375 -10.47 3.15 1.20
CA SER A 375 -11.00 4.49 0.98
C SER A 375 -9.87 5.50 0.82
N ASP A 376 -10.06 6.46 -0.08
CA ASP A 376 -9.07 7.51 -0.35
C ASP A 376 -7.70 7.01 -0.86
N ALA A 377 -7.50 5.71 -1.14
CA ALA A 377 -6.24 5.18 -1.64
C ALA A 377 -6.01 5.54 -3.11
N ILE A 378 -4.74 5.59 -3.51
CA ILE A 378 -4.32 6.10 -4.83
C ILE A 378 -3.47 5.05 -5.54
N PHE A 379 -3.88 4.70 -6.75
CA PHE A 379 -3.19 3.75 -7.64
C PHE A 379 -2.83 4.46 -8.95
N GLU A 380 -1.56 4.83 -9.11
CA GLU A 380 -1.06 5.50 -10.31
C GLU A 380 -0.10 4.57 -11.06
N ASN A 381 -0.29 4.35 -12.37
CA ASN A 381 0.47 3.35 -13.13
C ASN A 381 0.52 1.95 -12.48
N ALA A 382 -0.47 1.60 -11.66
CA ALA A 382 -0.46 0.35 -10.90
C ALA A 382 -0.94 -0.83 -11.76
N ILE A 383 -0.43 -2.02 -11.46
CA ILE A 383 -0.82 -3.27 -12.14
C ILE A 383 -1.48 -4.21 -11.13
N LEU A 384 -2.76 -4.49 -11.32
CA LEU A 384 -3.52 -5.46 -10.54
C LEU A 384 -3.84 -6.67 -11.42
N GLU A 385 -3.27 -7.83 -11.11
CA GLU A 385 -3.49 -9.08 -11.86
C GLU A 385 -4.07 -10.18 -10.96
N LYS A 386 -5.24 -10.72 -11.32
CA LYS A 386 -5.89 -11.83 -10.58
C LYS A 386 -6.10 -11.51 -9.09
N VAL A 387 -6.35 -10.25 -8.76
CA VAL A 387 -6.67 -9.80 -7.41
C VAL A 387 -8.15 -10.03 -7.13
N LYS A 388 -8.47 -10.61 -5.97
CA LYS A 388 -9.83 -10.86 -5.52
C LYS A 388 -10.16 -9.95 -4.33
N ILE A 389 -11.18 -9.12 -4.45
CA ILE A 389 -11.67 -8.19 -3.43
C ILE A 389 -13.13 -8.52 -3.11
N GLU A 390 -13.45 -8.80 -1.85
CA GLU A 390 -14.81 -9.11 -1.42
C GLU A 390 -15.23 -8.26 -0.22
N GLU A 391 -16.43 -7.65 -0.31
CA GLU A 391 -17.08 -6.96 0.82
C GLU A 391 -16.18 -5.86 1.44
N SER A 392 -15.44 -5.14 0.58
CA SER A 392 -14.49 -4.10 0.97
C SER A 392 -15.01 -2.69 0.68
N ASN A 393 -14.51 -1.71 1.44
CA ASN A 393 -14.72 -0.29 1.17
C ASN A 393 -13.61 0.22 0.26
N MET A 394 -13.97 0.82 -0.87
CA MET A 394 -13.09 1.44 -1.88
C MET A 394 -13.66 2.81 -2.27
N HIS A 395 -14.36 3.46 -1.35
CA HIS A 395 -14.96 4.78 -1.54
C HIS A 395 -13.89 5.84 -1.86
N ASN A 396 -14.15 6.69 -2.84
CA ASN A 396 -13.25 7.79 -3.23
C ASN A 396 -11.83 7.30 -3.58
N LEU A 397 -11.73 6.08 -4.11
CA LEU A 397 -10.48 5.49 -4.59
C LEU A 397 -10.10 6.08 -5.95
N THR A 398 -8.80 6.28 -6.18
CA THR A 398 -8.30 6.74 -7.49
C THR A 398 -7.46 5.67 -8.17
N PHE A 399 -7.79 5.38 -9.43
CA PHE A 399 -6.91 4.72 -10.39
C PHE A 399 -6.59 5.72 -11.51
N GLY A 400 -5.33 6.13 -11.61
CA GLY A 400 -4.88 7.08 -12.62
C GLY A 400 -3.73 6.53 -13.47
N ASN A 401 -3.31 7.34 -14.44
CA ASN A 401 -2.11 7.17 -15.27
C ASN A 401 -1.91 5.72 -15.77
N PHE A 402 -2.71 5.25 -16.73
CA PHE A 402 -2.49 3.95 -17.38
C PHE A 402 -2.50 2.72 -16.47
N SER A 403 -3.08 2.82 -15.27
CA SER A 403 -3.28 1.67 -14.39
C SER A 403 -4.04 0.55 -15.11
N ARG A 404 -3.60 -0.70 -14.88
CA ARG A 404 -4.12 -1.90 -15.55
C ARG A 404 -4.65 -2.89 -14.54
N LEU A 405 -5.94 -3.18 -14.65
CA LEU A 405 -6.65 -4.15 -13.84
C LEU A 405 -7.08 -5.31 -14.74
N GLU A 406 -6.49 -6.48 -14.55
CA GLU A 406 -6.70 -7.64 -15.43
C GLU A 406 -7.03 -8.91 -14.64
N GLY A 407 -8.10 -9.59 -15.05
CA GLY A 407 -8.54 -10.81 -14.36
C GLY A 407 -8.96 -10.58 -12.91
N ILE A 408 -9.29 -9.33 -12.53
CA ILE A 408 -9.66 -8.99 -11.16
C ILE A 408 -11.08 -9.45 -10.85
N LYS A 409 -11.34 -9.74 -9.58
CA LYS A 409 -12.66 -10.14 -9.10
C LYS A 409 -13.07 -9.25 -7.92
N ILE A 410 -14.01 -8.35 -8.14
CA ILE A 410 -14.57 -7.50 -7.09
C ILE A 410 -16.03 -7.90 -6.87
N TYR A 411 -16.41 -8.14 -5.61
CA TYR A 411 -17.76 -8.58 -5.28
C TYR A 411 -18.31 -7.87 -4.05
N LYS A 412 -19.52 -7.29 -4.18
CA LYS A 412 -20.22 -6.59 -3.08
C LYS A 412 -19.39 -5.51 -2.38
N SER A 413 -18.54 -4.83 -3.13
CA SER A 413 -17.69 -3.76 -2.62
C SER A 413 -18.26 -2.39 -2.99
N ASP A 414 -17.97 -1.39 -2.16
CA ASP A 414 -18.33 0.00 -2.39
C ASP A 414 -17.19 0.72 -3.10
N LEU A 415 -17.38 1.08 -4.36
CA LEU A 415 -16.49 1.91 -5.20
C LEU A 415 -17.17 3.27 -5.50
N SER A 416 -18.06 3.74 -4.63
CA SER A 416 -18.71 5.03 -4.82
C SER A 416 -17.69 6.16 -4.86
N HIS A 417 -17.91 7.15 -5.72
CA HIS A 417 -16.98 8.26 -5.96
C HIS A 417 -15.59 7.85 -6.48
N VAL A 418 -15.41 6.62 -6.98
CA VAL A 418 -14.15 6.20 -7.58
C VAL A 418 -13.78 7.07 -8.78
N ILE A 419 -12.49 7.31 -8.97
CA ILE A 419 -11.93 8.01 -10.11
C ILE A 419 -11.11 7.00 -10.91
N PHE A 420 -11.44 6.84 -12.19
CA PHE A 420 -10.64 6.10 -13.16
C PHE A 420 -10.23 7.03 -14.30
N GLU A 421 -8.95 7.36 -14.38
CA GLU A 421 -8.40 8.23 -15.43
C GLU A 421 -7.39 7.47 -16.27
N ASN A 422 -7.65 7.37 -17.59
CA ASN A 422 -6.77 6.70 -18.55
C ASN A 422 -6.46 5.24 -18.18
N CYS A 423 -7.43 4.50 -17.65
CA CYS A 423 -7.24 3.16 -17.10
C CYS A 423 -7.80 2.02 -17.97
N TYR A 424 -7.32 0.80 -17.72
CA TYR A 424 -7.77 -0.41 -18.39
C TYR A 424 -8.32 -1.41 -17.37
N ILE A 425 -9.55 -1.89 -17.58
CA ILE A 425 -10.15 -2.99 -16.85
C ILE A 425 -10.51 -4.08 -17.87
N LEU A 426 -9.79 -5.20 -17.82
CA LEU A 426 -9.86 -6.25 -18.84
C LEU A 426 -10.17 -7.61 -18.20
N ASP A 427 -11.01 -8.40 -18.87
CA ASP A 427 -11.28 -9.81 -18.53
C ASP A 427 -11.63 -10.03 -17.05
N SER A 428 -12.41 -9.11 -16.48
CA SER A 428 -12.61 -8.97 -15.04
C SER A 428 -14.07 -9.18 -14.61
N MET A 429 -14.28 -9.52 -13.33
CA MET A 429 -15.61 -9.72 -12.76
C MET A 429 -15.85 -8.71 -11.64
N LEU A 430 -16.69 -7.71 -11.86
CA LEU A 430 -17.06 -6.71 -10.86
C LEU A 430 -18.58 -6.74 -10.60
N LYS A 431 -19.02 -7.68 -9.76
CA LYS A 431 -20.44 -7.97 -9.54
C LYS A 431 -20.98 -7.34 -8.27
N LYS A 432 -22.21 -6.82 -8.34
CA LYS A 432 -22.91 -6.22 -7.20
C LYS A 432 -22.09 -5.12 -6.52
N ILE A 433 -21.32 -4.38 -7.32
CA ILE A 433 -20.52 -3.27 -6.79
C ILE A 433 -21.29 -1.97 -6.92
N VAL A 434 -21.02 -1.05 -6.00
CA VAL A 434 -21.58 0.30 -6.04
C VAL A 434 -20.52 1.22 -6.60
N ILE A 435 -20.74 1.79 -7.78
CA ILE A 435 -19.84 2.76 -8.43
C ILE A 435 -20.56 4.09 -8.70
N ALA A 436 -21.58 4.37 -7.88
CA ALA A 436 -22.36 5.58 -7.99
C ALA A 436 -21.46 6.81 -7.80
N TYR A 437 -21.75 7.87 -8.55
CA TYR A 437 -20.98 9.13 -8.54
C TYR A 437 -19.51 9.00 -8.96
N GLY A 438 -19.10 7.88 -9.56
CA GLY A 438 -17.75 7.70 -10.08
C GLY A 438 -17.45 8.57 -11.31
N SER A 439 -16.18 8.92 -11.48
CA SER A 439 -15.64 9.60 -12.66
C SER A 439 -14.78 8.63 -13.46
N PHE A 440 -15.10 8.45 -14.74
CA PHE A 440 -14.39 7.56 -15.63
C PHE A 440 -13.98 8.33 -16.89
N GLU A 441 -12.73 8.74 -16.95
CA GLU A 441 -12.19 9.47 -18.09
C GLU A 441 -11.27 8.57 -18.91
N ASN A 442 -11.58 8.45 -20.20
CA ASN A 442 -10.80 7.63 -21.15
C ASN A 442 -10.54 6.21 -20.63
N ILE A 443 -11.57 5.59 -20.02
CA ILE A 443 -11.47 4.23 -19.51
C ILE A 443 -11.71 3.23 -20.64
N LYS A 444 -11.00 2.09 -20.57
CA LYS A 444 -11.32 0.91 -21.36
C LYS A 444 -11.76 -0.24 -20.46
N ILE A 445 -13.06 -0.55 -20.49
CA ILE A 445 -13.67 -1.73 -19.87
C ILE A 445 -14.00 -2.72 -21.00
N GLU A 446 -13.33 -3.87 -21.03
CA GLU A 446 -13.53 -4.90 -22.06
C GLU A 446 -13.65 -6.28 -21.43
N ASN A 447 -14.58 -7.10 -21.94
CA ASN A 447 -14.82 -8.47 -21.47
C ASN A 447 -15.08 -8.57 -19.95
N CYS A 448 -15.78 -7.58 -19.40
CA CYS A 448 -16.04 -7.51 -17.97
C CYS A 448 -17.45 -7.97 -17.61
N ASP A 449 -17.61 -8.59 -16.45
CA ASP A 449 -18.91 -8.95 -15.90
C ASP A 449 -19.26 -7.99 -14.74
N LEU A 450 -20.12 -7.02 -15.06
CA LEU A 450 -20.64 -5.95 -14.23
C LEU A 450 -22.05 -6.22 -13.70
N THR A 451 -22.52 -7.48 -13.73
CA THR A 451 -23.89 -7.84 -13.36
C THR A 451 -24.30 -7.34 -11.97
N ASP A 452 -25.54 -6.84 -11.87
CA ASP A 452 -26.17 -6.30 -10.66
C ASP A 452 -25.43 -5.08 -10.04
N SER A 453 -24.59 -4.38 -10.80
CA SER A 453 -23.80 -3.24 -10.29
C SER A 453 -24.51 -1.89 -10.49
N ASP A 454 -24.12 -0.87 -9.70
CA ASP A 454 -24.75 0.46 -9.70
C ASP A 454 -23.78 1.55 -10.17
N PHE A 455 -24.00 2.10 -11.36
CA PHE A 455 -23.28 3.22 -11.97
C PHE A 455 -24.08 4.54 -11.92
N SER A 456 -25.07 4.64 -11.04
CA SER A 456 -25.95 5.83 -11.01
C SER A 456 -25.16 7.11 -10.77
N TYR A 457 -25.52 8.18 -11.49
CA TYR A 457 -24.88 9.50 -11.40
C TYR A 457 -23.39 9.55 -11.80
N SER A 458 -22.83 8.47 -12.37
CA SER A 458 -21.44 8.49 -12.83
C SER A 458 -21.28 9.24 -14.15
N THR A 459 -20.06 9.72 -14.41
CA THR A 459 -19.66 10.25 -15.71
C THR A 459 -18.67 9.30 -16.35
N MET A 460 -18.91 8.91 -17.60
CA MET A 460 -18.05 8.00 -18.32
C MET A 460 -17.77 8.43 -19.76
N THR A 461 -16.49 8.55 -20.07
CA THR A 461 -15.95 8.67 -21.43
C THR A 461 -15.04 7.48 -21.69
N GLY A 462 -15.18 6.85 -22.86
CA GLY A 462 -14.38 5.70 -23.25
C GLY A 462 -15.20 4.49 -23.72
N LEU A 463 -14.67 3.30 -23.47
CA LEU A 463 -15.15 2.02 -24.01
C LEU A 463 -15.69 1.13 -22.89
N LEU A 464 -16.90 0.60 -23.06
CA LEU A 464 -17.49 -0.50 -22.30
C LEU A 464 -17.99 -1.56 -23.29
N GLN A 465 -17.07 -2.34 -23.80
CA GLN A 465 -17.33 -3.27 -24.91
C GLN A 465 -17.35 -4.72 -24.42
N GLN A 466 -18.12 -5.55 -25.11
CA GLN A 466 -18.14 -7.01 -24.89
C GLN A 466 -18.38 -7.40 -23.41
N SER A 467 -19.10 -6.55 -22.67
CA SER A 467 -19.25 -6.70 -21.21
C SER A 467 -20.69 -7.04 -20.83
N VAL A 468 -20.87 -7.64 -19.66
CA VAL A 468 -22.17 -8.09 -19.14
C VAL A 468 -22.62 -7.17 -18.01
N CYS A 469 -23.69 -6.42 -18.22
CA CYS A 469 -24.27 -5.42 -17.32
C CYS A 469 -25.73 -5.76 -16.97
N ILE A 470 -26.06 -7.05 -16.86
CA ILE A 470 -27.43 -7.52 -16.61
C ILE A 470 -27.93 -6.97 -15.26
N ASN A 471 -29.19 -6.51 -15.22
CA ASN A 471 -29.86 -5.89 -14.07
C ASN A 471 -29.13 -4.67 -13.45
N SER A 472 -28.14 -4.10 -14.14
CA SER A 472 -27.32 -3.02 -13.60
C SER A 472 -28.05 -1.67 -13.64
N GLN A 473 -27.69 -0.76 -12.74
CA GLN A 473 -28.27 0.58 -12.66
C GLN A 473 -27.32 1.60 -13.30
N PHE A 474 -27.86 2.44 -14.18
CA PHE A 474 -27.17 3.53 -14.87
C PHE A 474 -28.02 4.81 -14.78
N ILE A 475 -28.69 5.00 -13.63
CA ILE A 475 -29.67 6.08 -13.45
C ILE A 475 -28.93 7.42 -13.51
N LYS A 476 -29.37 8.32 -14.41
CA LYS A 476 -28.79 9.66 -14.57
C LYS A 476 -27.27 9.68 -14.79
N CYS A 477 -26.68 8.61 -15.32
CA CYS A 477 -25.28 8.63 -15.72
C CYS A 477 -25.11 9.52 -16.97
N ASN A 478 -23.87 9.97 -17.20
CA ASN A 478 -23.49 10.64 -18.44
C ASN A 478 -22.50 9.76 -19.19
N PHE A 479 -22.94 9.21 -20.33
CA PHE A 479 -22.18 8.29 -21.17
C PHE A 479 -22.01 8.86 -22.60
N LYS A 480 -22.23 10.16 -22.79
CA LYS A 480 -22.26 10.80 -24.11
C LYS A 480 -21.07 10.40 -25.00
N GLY A 481 -21.37 9.88 -26.18
CA GLY A 481 -20.38 9.46 -27.18
C GLY A 481 -19.59 8.20 -26.84
N GLY A 482 -19.91 7.50 -25.74
CA GLY A 482 -19.25 6.27 -25.35
C GLY A 482 -19.53 5.09 -26.30
N ASP A 483 -18.70 4.06 -26.24
CA ASP A 483 -18.89 2.82 -27.00
C ASP A 483 -19.25 1.65 -26.09
N CYS A 484 -20.49 1.20 -26.22
CA CYS A 484 -21.11 0.11 -25.47
C CYS A 484 -21.36 -1.13 -26.36
N SER A 485 -20.65 -1.28 -27.48
CA SER A 485 -20.96 -2.29 -28.48
C SER A 485 -20.67 -3.72 -28.00
N ASN A 486 -21.48 -4.67 -28.49
CA ASN A 486 -21.42 -6.10 -28.17
C ASN A 486 -21.62 -6.45 -26.68
N SER A 487 -22.14 -5.52 -25.88
CA SER A 487 -22.39 -5.70 -24.44
C SER A 487 -23.83 -6.18 -24.15
N ASP A 488 -24.05 -6.84 -23.02
CA ASP A 488 -25.37 -7.28 -22.56
C ASP A 488 -25.87 -6.44 -21.40
N PHE A 489 -26.88 -5.61 -21.65
CA PHE A 489 -27.56 -4.75 -20.70
C PHE A 489 -28.98 -5.24 -20.38
N THR A 490 -29.28 -6.53 -20.51
CA THR A 490 -30.62 -7.06 -20.25
C THR A 490 -31.14 -6.62 -18.87
N ASN A 491 -32.35 -6.06 -18.84
CA ASN A 491 -32.99 -5.48 -17.65
C ASN A 491 -32.24 -4.30 -16.99
N ALA A 492 -31.24 -3.70 -17.64
CA ALA A 492 -30.55 -2.54 -17.08
C ALA A 492 -31.46 -1.31 -17.03
N ASN A 493 -31.15 -0.39 -16.12
CA ASN A 493 -31.92 0.83 -15.93
C ASN A 493 -31.10 2.09 -16.26
N PHE A 494 -31.38 2.68 -17.41
CA PHE A 494 -30.78 3.93 -17.88
C PHE A 494 -31.69 5.15 -17.67
N SER A 495 -32.63 5.10 -16.71
CA SER A 495 -33.58 6.19 -16.54
C SER A 495 -32.88 7.53 -16.27
N GLY A 496 -33.21 8.57 -17.04
CA GLY A 496 -32.60 9.90 -16.94
C GLY A 496 -31.15 10.01 -17.42
N ALA A 497 -30.56 8.95 -18.00
CA ALA A 497 -29.17 8.97 -18.47
C ALA A 497 -28.98 9.86 -19.71
N ASN A 498 -27.80 10.44 -19.86
CA ASN A 498 -27.37 11.07 -21.09
C ASN A 498 -26.60 10.07 -21.96
N LEU A 499 -27.24 9.59 -23.03
CA LEU A 499 -26.73 8.58 -23.94
C LEU A 499 -26.60 9.13 -25.38
N GLU A 500 -26.46 10.45 -25.51
CA GLU A 500 -26.31 11.11 -26.80
C GLU A 500 -25.10 10.52 -27.56
N GLY A 501 -25.32 10.05 -28.79
CA GLY A 501 -24.27 9.51 -29.65
C GLY A 501 -23.64 8.19 -29.20
N VAL A 502 -24.19 7.50 -28.19
CA VAL A 502 -23.62 6.24 -27.69
C VAL A 502 -23.75 5.12 -28.71
N ASN A 503 -22.68 4.34 -28.87
CA ASN A 503 -22.68 3.16 -29.73
C ASN A 503 -23.11 1.89 -28.97
N PHE A 504 -24.31 1.40 -29.22
CA PHE A 504 -24.84 0.12 -28.71
C PHE A 504 -24.91 -0.96 -29.81
N SER A 505 -24.07 -0.88 -30.85
CA SER A 505 -24.12 -1.86 -31.95
C SER A 505 -23.94 -3.30 -31.44
N ASN A 506 -24.78 -4.21 -31.93
CA ASN A 506 -24.87 -5.62 -31.52
C ASN A 506 -25.12 -5.85 -30.00
N ALA A 507 -25.47 -4.82 -29.23
CA ALA A 507 -25.73 -4.98 -27.81
C ALA A 507 -27.07 -5.69 -27.54
N ASN A 508 -27.17 -6.39 -26.42
CA ASN A 508 -28.44 -6.90 -25.93
C ASN A 508 -29.02 -5.93 -24.89
N LEU A 509 -30.04 -5.17 -25.28
CA LEU A 509 -30.74 -4.16 -24.48
C LEU A 509 -32.19 -4.60 -24.19
N SER A 510 -32.43 -5.91 -24.16
CA SER A 510 -33.79 -6.42 -23.95
C SER A 510 -34.32 -6.01 -22.57
N ASN A 511 -35.57 -5.51 -22.56
CA ASN A 511 -36.24 -5.03 -21.35
C ASN A 511 -35.48 -3.92 -20.58
N VAL A 512 -34.67 -3.11 -21.28
CA VAL A 512 -34.01 -1.94 -20.70
C VAL A 512 -34.99 -0.80 -20.44
N ASN A 513 -34.81 -0.09 -19.34
CA ASN A 513 -35.55 1.12 -19.02
C ASN A 513 -34.79 2.38 -19.47
N PHE A 514 -35.30 3.07 -20.51
CA PHE A 514 -34.78 4.36 -20.99
C PHE A 514 -35.63 5.57 -20.58
N LYS A 515 -36.53 5.45 -19.59
CA LYS A 515 -37.43 6.55 -19.21
C LYS A 515 -36.66 7.83 -18.90
N GLY A 516 -36.96 8.91 -19.63
CA GLY A 516 -36.32 10.21 -19.49
C GLY A 516 -34.85 10.27 -19.92
N ALA A 517 -34.31 9.23 -20.55
CA ALA A 517 -32.94 9.25 -21.09
C ALA A 517 -32.87 10.08 -22.39
N ASN A 518 -31.73 10.73 -22.63
CA ASN A 518 -31.42 11.39 -23.89
C ASN A 518 -30.73 10.38 -24.82
N LEU A 519 -31.40 10.00 -25.91
CA LEU A 519 -30.94 9.00 -26.89
C LEU A 519 -30.55 9.61 -28.25
N LYS A 520 -30.45 10.94 -28.37
CA LYS A 520 -30.19 11.59 -29.64
C LYS A 520 -28.88 11.09 -30.27
N GLY A 521 -28.92 10.64 -31.53
CA GLY A 521 -27.73 10.13 -32.22
C GLY A 521 -27.25 8.75 -31.76
N ALA A 522 -27.94 8.07 -30.84
CA ALA A 522 -27.52 6.74 -30.37
C ALA A 522 -27.59 5.70 -31.51
N ILE A 523 -26.62 4.78 -31.53
CA ILE A 523 -26.45 3.77 -32.58
C ILE A 523 -26.85 2.40 -32.02
N PHE A 524 -27.89 1.80 -32.58
CA PHE A 524 -28.45 0.51 -32.17
C PHE A 524 -28.38 -0.54 -33.30
N THR A 525 -27.44 -0.40 -34.24
CA THR A 525 -27.31 -1.31 -35.38
C THR A 525 -27.17 -2.75 -34.91
N ASN A 526 -28.03 -3.64 -35.42
CA ASN A 526 -28.16 -5.06 -35.02
C ASN A 526 -28.43 -5.30 -33.51
N ALA A 527 -28.76 -4.28 -32.72
CA ALA A 527 -29.00 -4.45 -31.29
C ALA A 527 -30.34 -5.17 -31.01
N ASN A 528 -30.42 -5.84 -29.87
CA ASN A 528 -31.68 -6.39 -29.36
C ASN A 528 -32.32 -5.43 -28.37
N LEU A 529 -33.37 -4.74 -28.78
CA LEU A 529 -34.15 -3.77 -28.00
C LEU A 529 -35.56 -4.31 -27.70
N SER A 530 -35.74 -5.63 -27.68
CA SER A 530 -37.05 -6.23 -27.46
C SER A 530 -37.64 -5.80 -26.10
N LYS A 531 -38.94 -5.50 -26.08
CA LYS A 531 -39.72 -5.07 -24.90
C LYS A 531 -39.34 -3.70 -24.32
N VAL A 532 -38.57 -2.90 -25.04
CA VAL A 532 -38.25 -1.53 -24.61
C VAL A 532 -39.46 -0.60 -24.82
N ASP A 533 -39.74 0.24 -23.83
CA ASP A 533 -40.73 1.31 -23.91
C ASP A 533 -40.07 2.65 -24.24
N PHE A 534 -40.26 3.15 -25.46
CA PHE A 534 -39.73 4.43 -25.90
C PHE A 534 -40.72 5.59 -25.69
N SER A 535 -41.95 5.37 -25.19
CA SER A 535 -42.97 6.44 -25.19
C SER A 535 -42.70 7.60 -24.25
N ASN A 536 -41.71 7.49 -23.35
CA ASN A 536 -41.37 8.49 -22.34
C ASN A 536 -39.86 8.81 -22.34
N ILE A 537 -39.21 8.72 -23.49
CA ILE A 537 -37.81 9.18 -23.64
C ILE A 537 -37.75 10.71 -23.67
N TYR A 538 -36.59 11.27 -23.30
CA TYR A 538 -36.38 12.70 -23.43
C TYR A 538 -36.08 13.02 -24.91
N LEU A 539 -36.95 13.83 -25.51
CA LEU A 539 -36.71 14.46 -26.80
C LEU A 539 -36.40 15.93 -26.49
N ASP A 540 -35.26 16.43 -26.99
CA ASP A 540 -34.92 17.85 -26.88
C ASP A 540 -35.91 18.72 -27.70
N ASP A 541 -35.62 20.01 -27.84
CA ASP A 541 -36.46 20.96 -28.60
C ASP A 541 -36.71 20.54 -30.08
N THR A 542 -36.00 19.52 -30.59
CA THR A 542 -36.17 19.02 -31.96
C THR A 542 -37.28 17.96 -32.10
N TYR A 543 -37.83 17.45 -30.98
CA TYR A 543 -38.90 16.45 -30.92
C TYR A 543 -38.69 15.15 -31.74
N SER A 544 -37.52 14.95 -32.35
CA SER A 544 -37.22 13.85 -33.26
C SER A 544 -36.19 12.91 -32.66
N LEU A 545 -36.48 11.61 -32.73
CA LEU A 545 -35.51 10.58 -32.38
C LEU A 545 -34.55 10.41 -33.56
N GLU A 546 -33.27 10.67 -33.32
CA GLU A 546 -32.20 10.62 -34.33
C GLU A 546 -31.34 9.36 -34.16
N CYS A 547 -31.95 8.19 -34.01
CA CYS A 547 -31.27 6.93 -33.72
C CYS A 547 -31.01 6.08 -34.97
N ASP A 548 -29.97 5.23 -34.94
CA ASP A 548 -29.74 4.20 -35.97
C ASP A 548 -30.24 2.83 -35.48
N PHE A 549 -31.42 2.40 -35.93
CA PHE A 549 -32.01 1.10 -35.62
C PHE A 549 -31.81 0.06 -36.75
N THR A 550 -30.87 0.28 -37.67
CA THR A 550 -30.67 -0.61 -38.82
C THR A 550 -30.50 -2.07 -38.37
N ASN A 551 -31.34 -2.97 -38.90
CA ASN A 551 -31.42 -4.39 -38.54
C ASN A 551 -31.67 -4.73 -37.05
N ALA A 552 -32.05 -3.75 -36.22
CA ALA A 552 -32.31 -3.98 -34.80
C ALA A 552 -33.55 -4.88 -34.56
N LEU A 553 -33.55 -5.60 -33.45
CA LEU A 553 -34.71 -6.37 -32.96
C LEU A 553 -35.51 -5.49 -31.99
N LEU A 554 -36.68 -5.04 -32.41
CA LEU A 554 -37.62 -4.18 -31.67
C LEU A 554 -38.95 -4.91 -31.46
N ALA A 555 -38.90 -6.20 -31.09
CA ALA A 555 -40.11 -6.94 -30.81
C ALA A 555 -40.80 -6.42 -29.54
N ASP A 556 -42.12 -6.29 -29.57
CA ASP A 556 -42.92 -5.83 -28.41
C ASP A 556 -42.56 -4.42 -27.90
N THR A 557 -41.94 -3.56 -28.73
CA THR A 557 -41.56 -2.20 -28.32
C THR A 557 -42.69 -1.19 -28.47
N ASN A 558 -42.65 -0.13 -27.67
CA ASN A 558 -43.63 0.95 -27.72
C ASN A 558 -43.01 2.25 -28.26
N PHE A 559 -43.43 2.66 -29.46
CA PHE A 559 -42.99 3.88 -30.17
C PHE A 559 -44.10 4.94 -30.26
N THR A 560 -45.14 4.85 -29.42
CA THR A 560 -46.30 5.74 -29.55
C THR A 560 -45.92 7.20 -29.52
N THR A 561 -46.51 8.01 -30.41
CA THR A 561 -46.35 9.48 -30.50
C THR A 561 -44.96 10.00 -30.90
N LEU A 562 -43.99 9.12 -31.17
CA LEU A 562 -42.62 9.54 -31.49
C LEU A 562 -42.48 10.01 -32.94
N ASP A 563 -41.66 11.05 -33.15
CA ASP A 563 -41.16 11.41 -34.47
C ASP A 563 -39.86 10.63 -34.75
N LEU A 564 -39.92 9.74 -35.73
CA LEU A 564 -38.83 8.87 -36.17
C LEU A 564 -38.21 9.32 -37.50
N THR A 565 -38.63 10.47 -38.05
CA THR A 565 -38.29 10.89 -39.44
C THR A 565 -36.80 11.06 -39.70
N LYS A 566 -36.00 11.25 -38.64
CA LYS A 566 -34.53 11.35 -38.70
C LYS A 566 -33.81 10.08 -38.24
N SER A 567 -34.53 9.05 -37.84
CA SER A 567 -33.96 7.75 -37.51
C SER A 567 -33.68 6.91 -38.76
N LYS A 568 -32.80 5.91 -38.64
CA LYS A 568 -32.61 4.87 -39.67
C LYS A 568 -33.26 3.57 -39.22
N MET A 569 -34.09 2.96 -40.04
CA MET A 569 -34.89 1.78 -39.65
C MET A 569 -34.95 0.69 -40.74
N LYS A 570 -33.97 0.67 -41.66
CA LYS A 570 -33.90 -0.33 -42.71
C LYS A 570 -33.65 -1.73 -42.11
N GLY A 571 -34.41 -2.73 -42.57
CA GLY A 571 -34.28 -4.12 -42.13
C GLY A 571 -34.67 -4.39 -40.67
N THR A 572 -35.21 -3.40 -39.97
CA THR A 572 -35.55 -3.49 -38.54
C THR A 572 -36.73 -4.44 -38.30
N LYS A 573 -36.72 -5.17 -37.18
CA LYS A 573 -37.78 -6.13 -36.81
C LYS A 573 -38.67 -5.59 -35.70
N LEU A 574 -39.84 -5.07 -36.04
CA LEU A 574 -40.86 -4.45 -35.19
C LEU A 574 -42.05 -5.38 -34.90
N ILE A 575 -41.78 -6.68 -34.70
CA ILE A 575 -42.82 -7.69 -34.47
C ILE A 575 -43.62 -7.33 -33.20
N ARG A 576 -44.95 -7.22 -33.30
CA ARG A 576 -45.86 -6.79 -32.21
C ARG A 576 -45.59 -5.38 -31.65
N ALA A 577 -44.81 -4.55 -32.34
CA ALA A 577 -44.52 -3.20 -31.89
C ALA A 577 -45.77 -2.29 -31.94
N ASN A 578 -45.80 -1.27 -31.09
CA ASN A 578 -46.83 -0.23 -31.09
C ASN A 578 -46.30 1.08 -31.67
N LEU A 579 -46.68 1.40 -32.90
CA LEU A 579 -46.30 2.61 -33.63
C LEU A 579 -47.43 3.64 -33.67
N SER A 580 -48.45 3.51 -32.80
CA SER A 580 -49.63 4.38 -32.89
C SER A 580 -49.27 5.85 -32.72
N PHE A 581 -49.78 6.72 -33.58
CA PHE A 581 -49.46 8.15 -33.63
C PHE A 581 -48.00 8.51 -33.94
N ALA A 582 -47.16 7.54 -34.33
CA ALA A 582 -45.78 7.83 -34.70
C ALA A 582 -45.68 8.51 -36.08
N ASN A 583 -44.65 9.35 -36.26
CA ASN A 583 -44.30 9.95 -37.54
C ASN A 583 -43.10 9.23 -38.14
N LEU A 584 -43.33 8.47 -39.22
CA LEU A 584 -42.36 7.73 -40.02
C LEU A 584 -42.31 8.24 -41.48
N SER A 585 -42.75 9.46 -41.73
CA SER A 585 -42.77 10.01 -43.09
C SER A 585 -41.37 10.15 -43.69
N LYS A 586 -41.25 9.93 -45.00
CA LYS A 586 -40.01 10.09 -45.79
C LYS A 586 -38.86 9.16 -45.38
N MET A 587 -39.13 8.10 -44.62
CA MET A 587 -38.12 7.16 -44.17
C MET A 587 -37.84 6.04 -45.19
N ASP A 588 -36.59 5.56 -45.24
CA ASP A 588 -36.28 4.25 -45.81
C ASP A 588 -36.57 3.16 -44.77
N LEU A 589 -37.69 2.46 -44.99
CA LEU A 589 -38.19 1.33 -44.21
C LEU A 589 -38.09 0.03 -45.02
N SER A 590 -37.22 -0.04 -46.03
CA SER A 590 -37.10 -1.24 -46.87
C SER A 590 -36.75 -2.48 -46.04
N ASN A 591 -37.40 -3.60 -46.35
CA ASN A 591 -37.26 -4.88 -45.63
C ASN A 591 -37.64 -4.82 -44.15
N ILE A 592 -38.49 -3.88 -43.72
CA ILE A 592 -38.94 -3.83 -42.33
C ILE A 592 -39.90 -4.98 -42.03
N ASN A 593 -39.88 -5.48 -40.80
CA ASN A 593 -40.82 -6.51 -40.34
C ASN A 593 -41.79 -5.93 -39.30
N LEU A 594 -43.05 -5.75 -39.69
CA LEU A 594 -44.15 -5.21 -38.90
C LEU A 594 -45.21 -6.28 -38.57
N LYS A 595 -44.82 -7.56 -38.52
CA LYS A 595 -45.74 -8.65 -38.15
C LYS A 595 -46.46 -8.35 -36.85
N TYR A 596 -47.79 -8.42 -36.82
CA TYR A 596 -48.63 -8.14 -35.65
C TYR A 596 -48.52 -6.72 -35.06
N ALA A 597 -47.88 -5.78 -35.76
CA ALA A 597 -47.67 -4.42 -35.25
C ALA A 597 -48.97 -3.60 -35.24
N LYS A 598 -49.03 -2.58 -34.38
CA LYS A 598 -50.10 -1.58 -34.36
C LYS A 598 -49.61 -0.29 -35.02
N VAL A 599 -50.18 0.04 -36.17
CA VAL A 599 -49.89 1.23 -36.96
C VAL A 599 -51.17 2.07 -37.05
N VAL A 600 -51.58 2.63 -35.90
CA VAL A 600 -52.86 3.34 -35.75
C VAL A 600 -52.62 4.84 -35.67
N ASN A 601 -53.28 5.65 -36.51
CA ASN A 601 -53.09 7.10 -36.59
C ASN A 601 -51.65 7.53 -36.91
N SER A 602 -50.85 6.66 -37.51
CA SER A 602 -49.43 6.90 -37.81
C SER A 602 -49.25 7.55 -39.18
N ASN A 603 -48.22 8.38 -39.32
CA ASN A 603 -47.86 8.97 -40.61
C ASN A 603 -46.69 8.21 -41.24
N LEU A 604 -46.89 7.56 -42.38
CA LEU A 604 -45.85 6.90 -43.17
C LEU A 604 -45.69 7.55 -44.56
N SER A 605 -46.25 8.74 -44.80
CA SER A 605 -46.25 9.35 -46.13
C SER A 605 -44.85 9.46 -46.73
N GLU A 606 -44.71 9.21 -48.04
CA GLU A 606 -43.44 9.30 -48.78
C GLU A 606 -42.34 8.33 -48.30
N SER A 607 -42.69 7.31 -47.51
CA SER A 607 -41.72 6.30 -47.07
C SER A 607 -41.54 5.17 -48.09
N ILE A 608 -40.38 4.52 -48.03
CA ILE A 608 -40.01 3.39 -48.88
C ILE A 608 -40.16 2.12 -48.03
N LEU A 609 -41.12 1.25 -48.34
CA LEU A 609 -41.35 -0.01 -47.63
C LEU A 609 -41.04 -1.23 -48.51
N VAL A 610 -40.21 -1.08 -49.53
CA VAL A 610 -39.92 -2.15 -50.50
C VAL A 610 -39.54 -3.47 -49.80
N PHE A 611 -40.20 -4.56 -50.19
CA PHE A 611 -40.04 -5.93 -49.64
C PHE A 611 -40.25 -6.05 -48.12
N SER A 612 -41.13 -5.22 -47.54
CA SER A 612 -41.44 -5.29 -46.11
C SER A 612 -42.52 -6.31 -45.77
N GLU A 613 -42.41 -6.94 -44.60
CA GLU A 613 -43.39 -7.88 -44.07
C GLU A 613 -44.36 -7.16 -43.12
N ILE A 614 -45.59 -6.90 -43.55
CA ILE A 614 -46.63 -6.23 -42.75
C ILE A 614 -47.82 -7.19 -42.61
N VAL A 615 -47.55 -8.37 -42.06
CA VAL A 615 -48.50 -9.50 -41.96
C VAL A 615 -49.22 -9.48 -40.61
N GLU A 616 -50.53 -9.73 -40.60
CA GLU A 616 -51.39 -9.70 -39.40
C GLU A 616 -51.29 -8.40 -38.58
N ALA A 617 -50.88 -7.31 -39.20
CA ALA A 617 -50.76 -6.00 -38.57
C ALA A 617 -52.11 -5.28 -38.50
N LYS A 618 -52.24 -4.38 -37.52
CA LYS A 618 -53.39 -3.47 -37.41
C LYS A 618 -53.03 -2.10 -37.94
N ILE A 619 -53.54 -1.75 -39.12
CA ILE A 619 -53.32 -0.48 -39.80
C ILE A 619 -54.65 0.28 -39.83
N CYS A 620 -54.79 1.30 -38.98
CA CYS A 620 -56.05 2.05 -38.86
C CYS A 620 -55.80 3.55 -38.89
N ASN A 621 -56.49 4.29 -39.77
CA ASN A 621 -56.29 5.73 -39.92
C ASN A 621 -54.81 6.13 -40.14
N ALA A 622 -54.05 5.27 -40.83
CA ALA A 622 -52.65 5.54 -41.15
C ALA A 622 -52.54 6.27 -42.50
N CYS A 623 -51.58 7.19 -42.60
CA CYS A 623 -51.27 7.88 -43.86
C CYS A 623 -50.12 7.16 -44.58
N LEU A 624 -50.42 6.45 -45.65
CA LEU A 624 -49.45 5.77 -46.52
C LEU A 624 -49.46 6.38 -47.93
N ARG A 625 -49.55 7.72 -48.04
CA ARG A 625 -49.55 8.42 -49.33
C ARG A 625 -48.17 8.47 -49.96
N ASN A 626 -48.07 8.43 -51.29
CA ASN A 626 -46.80 8.52 -52.04
C ASN A 626 -45.73 7.52 -51.56
N CYS A 627 -46.13 6.37 -51.03
CA CYS A 627 -45.20 5.36 -50.53
C CYS A 627 -44.77 4.43 -51.67
N ASP A 628 -43.55 3.92 -51.59
CA ASP A 628 -43.12 2.76 -52.38
C ASP A 628 -43.44 1.49 -51.59
N LEU A 629 -44.51 0.78 -51.97
CA LEU A 629 -44.97 -0.47 -51.35
C LEU A 629 -44.62 -1.69 -52.21
N THR A 630 -43.63 -1.56 -53.10
CA THR A 630 -43.23 -2.62 -54.02
C THR A 630 -42.88 -3.91 -53.25
N GLY A 631 -43.56 -5.01 -53.56
CA GLY A 631 -43.29 -6.31 -52.93
C GLY A 631 -43.64 -6.40 -51.45
N VAL A 632 -44.42 -5.47 -50.89
CA VAL A 632 -44.87 -5.52 -49.50
C VAL A 632 -45.88 -6.65 -49.29
N ASP A 633 -45.77 -7.35 -48.16
CA ASP A 633 -46.72 -8.40 -47.78
C ASP A 633 -47.70 -7.92 -46.69
N PHE A 634 -48.98 -7.74 -47.04
CA PHE A 634 -50.07 -7.38 -46.12
C PHE A 634 -50.94 -8.58 -45.70
N LEU A 635 -50.48 -9.83 -45.86
CA LEU A 635 -51.27 -11.02 -45.56
C LEU A 635 -51.99 -10.92 -44.20
N ASP A 636 -53.30 -11.14 -44.19
CA ASP A 636 -54.17 -11.13 -42.99
C ASP A 636 -54.13 -9.85 -42.13
N SER A 637 -53.57 -8.76 -42.64
CA SER A 637 -53.59 -7.47 -41.94
C SER A 637 -54.97 -6.81 -41.94
N ILE A 638 -55.29 -6.15 -40.84
CA ILE A 638 -56.52 -5.36 -40.68
C ILE A 638 -56.22 -3.93 -41.12
N ILE A 639 -56.70 -3.55 -42.30
CA ILE A 639 -56.53 -2.22 -42.88
C ILE A 639 -57.88 -1.49 -42.87
N GLN A 640 -57.98 -0.38 -42.13
CA GLN A 640 -59.20 0.43 -41.95
C GLN A 640 -58.88 1.91 -42.08
N ASP A 641 -59.73 2.66 -42.77
CA ASP A 641 -59.68 4.13 -42.87
C ASP A 641 -58.29 4.73 -43.19
N SER A 642 -57.45 3.99 -43.91
CA SER A 642 -56.05 4.36 -44.17
C SER A 642 -55.87 4.85 -45.62
N ASP A 643 -55.02 5.86 -45.80
CA ASP A 643 -54.86 6.56 -47.07
C ASP A 643 -53.63 6.03 -47.85
N PHE A 644 -53.88 5.36 -48.98
CA PHE A 644 -52.84 4.84 -49.89
C PHE A 644 -52.70 5.68 -51.18
N SER A 645 -53.17 6.93 -51.20
CA SER A 645 -53.15 7.78 -52.39
C SER A 645 -51.74 7.86 -53.00
N PHE A 646 -51.64 7.64 -54.31
CA PHE A 646 -50.41 7.80 -55.10
C PHE A 646 -49.25 6.85 -54.72
N SER A 647 -49.53 5.78 -54.00
CA SER A 647 -48.52 4.80 -53.60
C SER A 647 -48.34 3.71 -54.66
N ASP A 648 -47.09 3.24 -54.82
CA ASP A 648 -46.76 2.14 -55.72
C ASP A 648 -47.06 0.81 -55.03
N LEU A 649 -48.06 0.08 -55.53
CA LEU A 649 -48.50 -1.22 -55.02
C LEU A 649 -48.03 -2.40 -55.90
N THR A 650 -46.97 -2.22 -56.68
CA THR A 650 -46.45 -3.28 -57.55
C THR A 650 -46.00 -4.50 -56.73
N LEU A 651 -46.44 -5.69 -57.14
CA LEU A 651 -46.09 -6.95 -56.46
C LEU A 651 -46.49 -7.02 -54.96
N THR A 652 -47.36 -6.12 -54.49
CA THR A 652 -47.85 -6.14 -53.11
C THR A 652 -48.82 -7.31 -52.90
N ASN A 653 -48.58 -8.13 -51.87
CA ASN A 653 -49.54 -9.15 -51.44
C ASN A 653 -50.60 -8.50 -50.54
N ILE A 654 -51.87 -8.61 -50.93
CA ILE A 654 -53.01 -8.04 -50.19
C ILE A 654 -54.09 -9.11 -49.97
N GLU A 655 -53.72 -10.38 -49.81
CA GLU A 655 -54.67 -11.45 -49.48
C GLU A 655 -55.06 -11.37 -47.98
N GLY A 656 -56.34 -11.20 -47.63
CA GLY A 656 -56.78 -11.13 -46.23
C GLY A 656 -58.10 -10.37 -45.96
N ARG A 657 -58.40 -10.12 -44.67
CA ARG A 657 -59.61 -9.41 -44.19
C ARG A 657 -59.53 -7.89 -44.42
N LEU A 658 -59.76 -7.49 -45.66
CA LEU A 658 -59.76 -6.11 -46.12
C LEU A 658 -61.13 -5.44 -45.96
N SER A 659 -61.27 -4.60 -44.93
CA SER A 659 -62.32 -3.57 -44.85
C SER A 659 -61.74 -2.25 -45.35
N VAL A 660 -61.35 -2.18 -46.62
CA VAL A 660 -60.73 -0.97 -47.19
C VAL A 660 -61.83 0.00 -47.57
N TYR A 661 -61.98 1.07 -46.77
CA TYR A 661 -62.56 2.31 -47.27
C TYR A 661 -61.47 3.03 -48.08
N VAL A 662 -61.22 2.57 -49.31
CA VAL A 662 -60.37 3.32 -50.24
C VAL A 662 -61.16 4.55 -50.67
N ASN A 663 -60.81 5.72 -50.17
CA ASN A 663 -61.41 6.98 -50.63
C ASN A 663 -60.74 7.51 -51.92
N ASN A 664 -60.37 6.62 -52.84
CA ASN A 664 -59.73 6.96 -54.12
C ASN A 664 -60.36 6.19 -55.29
N LYS A 665 -60.79 6.95 -56.28
CA LYS A 665 -61.39 6.47 -57.53
C LYS A 665 -60.40 5.87 -58.54
N ASP A 666 -59.10 5.83 -58.22
CA ASP A 666 -58.03 5.56 -59.21
C ASP A 666 -57.07 4.41 -58.84
N ILE A 667 -57.47 3.44 -58.00
CA ILE A 667 -56.62 2.26 -57.78
C ILE A 667 -56.83 1.22 -58.89
N ASN A 668 -55.85 1.13 -59.79
CA ASN A 668 -55.71 0.03 -60.75
C ASN A 668 -55.20 -1.22 -60.00
N VAL A 669 -56.09 -1.90 -59.27
CA VAL A 669 -55.80 -3.23 -58.72
C VAL A 669 -55.78 -4.21 -59.90
N LYS A 670 -54.58 -4.58 -60.39
CA LYS A 670 -54.44 -5.78 -61.21
C LYS A 670 -54.66 -6.98 -60.29
N ARG A 671 -55.90 -7.50 -60.25
CA ARG A 671 -56.18 -8.84 -59.76
C ARG A 671 -55.42 -9.84 -60.65
N SER A 672 -54.45 -10.55 -60.09
CA SER A 672 -54.03 -11.87 -60.58
C SER A 672 -54.69 -12.92 -59.70
#